data_AF-A0A1A8AY66-F1
#
_entry.id   AF-A0A1A8AY66-F1
#
_cell.length_a   1.000
_cell.length_b   1.000
_cell.length_c   1.000
_cell.angle_alpha   90.00
_cell.angle_beta   90.00
_cell.angle_gamma   90.00
#
_symmetry.space_group_name_H-M   'P 1'
#
loop_
_entity.id
_entity.type
_entity.pdbx_description
1 polymer ?
#
loop_
_entity_poly.entity_id
_entity_poly.type
_entity_poly.pdbx_seq_one_letter_code
_entity_poly.pdbx_strand_id
1 'polypeptide(L)'
;MRTFSRSSLCLIQIYCFNEKIVNGHIQPNLGDLLAAAAESLDDKNVSELWLMVKQMTDVLLVPAKDTLKSRTSVEMQMAFVRQALSFLENRYKHHTMGTVFGNLHQAQLGGVPGTYQLVRSFLNIKLPGPLPGMQDGEIEGHPVWAVVYYCLRCGDLNAAMQVVSKVHHQLGDFKTWFQEYMNSPDKRLSPTSENKLRLHYRRALRNCADPYKRAVYCLIGKCDVSDNHGEVADKTEDYLWLKLNQVCFDDDGSSSSPQDRLTLAQLQKQLLEDYGESHFSASQHPFLYFQVLFLTAQFEAAVAFLFCVERLRSHAVHIALVLYELRLLLKSSGQSAQLLSQEPGDPPMIRRLNFIRLLMLYTRKFESTDPREALQYFYFLRNEKDSQGENMFMRCVSELVIESREFDMLLGKLEKDGSRKPGVIDKFAGDTRAIISKVALEAENKGLFEEAVRLYELAKNPDKVLELMNRLLSPVIAQVSAPQSNKERLKNTAVAIAERYRSQGVAAEKTVNSTFYLLLDLMTFFDEYHTGHVDRAYNVMERLKLLPLSQDGVEERVAAFRNFSDEVRHNLSEVLLATMNILYTQYKRLKAAPAGTPARSQRAIEDKGMQLHSQARALITFAGMIPYNMAGDTNARLVQMELLMN
;
A
#
# COMPACT_ATOMS: atom_id res chain seq x y z
N MET A 1 4.21 -1.58 23.13
CA MET A 1 3.04 -2.41 23.51
C MET A 1 1.72 -1.64 23.48
N ARG A 2 1.54 -0.48 24.15
CA ARG A 2 0.25 0.27 24.09
C ARG A 2 -0.09 0.86 22.71
N THR A 3 0.89 1.25 21.90
CA THR A 3 0.68 1.71 20.51
C THR A 3 0.21 0.59 19.58
N PHE A 4 0.71 -0.64 19.78
CA PHE A 4 0.29 -1.84 19.03
C PHE A 4 -1.20 -2.18 19.28
N SER A 5 -1.66 -2.01 20.52
CA SER A 5 -3.07 -2.23 20.92
C SER A 5 -4.07 -1.20 20.38
N ARG A 6 -3.62 0.01 19.99
CA ARG A 6 -4.48 1.02 19.35
C ARG A 6 -4.53 0.83 17.84
N SER A 7 -3.41 0.48 17.22
CA SER A 7 -3.34 0.10 15.80
C SER A 7 -4.20 -1.13 15.49
N SER A 8 -4.29 -2.09 16.41
CA SER A 8 -5.05 -3.33 16.21
C SER A 8 -6.55 -3.11 16.04
N LEU A 9 -7.14 -2.09 16.68
CA LEU A 9 -8.58 -1.83 16.56
C LEU A 9 -8.94 -1.23 15.18
N CYS A 10 -8.15 -0.25 14.72
CA CYS A 10 -8.32 0.31 13.37
C CYS A 10 -8.06 -0.75 12.30
N LEU A 11 -7.07 -1.62 12.50
CA LEU A 11 -6.80 -2.75 11.63
C LEU A 11 -7.99 -3.71 11.51
N ILE A 12 -8.65 -4.05 12.62
CA ILE A 12 -9.86 -4.90 12.57
C ILE A 12 -10.93 -4.25 11.69
N GLN A 13 -11.10 -2.94 11.77
CA GLN A 13 -12.04 -2.23 10.89
C GLN A 13 -11.62 -2.27 9.42
N ILE A 14 -10.32 -2.15 9.12
CA ILE A 14 -9.78 -2.32 7.76
C ILE A 14 -10.04 -3.73 7.23
N TYR A 15 -9.82 -4.75 8.05
CA TYR A 15 -10.12 -6.14 7.70
C TYR A 15 -11.61 -6.31 7.37
N CYS A 16 -12.50 -5.84 8.25
CA CYS A 16 -13.95 -5.92 8.04
C CYS A 16 -14.41 -5.13 6.80
N PHE A 17 -13.78 -3.98 6.53
CA PHE A 17 -14.03 -3.18 5.34
C PHE A 17 -13.65 -3.94 4.06
N ASN A 18 -12.43 -4.48 4.00
CA ASN A 18 -11.94 -5.23 2.85
C ASN A 18 -12.75 -6.51 2.60
N GLU A 19 -13.09 -7.27 3.65
CA GLU A 19 -13.95 -8.46 3.53
C GLU A 19 -15.31 -8.13 2.93
N LYS A 20 -15.91 -6.98 3.28
CA LYS A 20 -17.18 -6.55 2.68
C LYS A 20 -17.03 -6.21 1.19
N ILE A 21 -15.94 -5.54 0.81
CA ILE A 21 -15.65 -5.23 -0.59
C ILE A 21 -15.44 -6.50 -1.42
N VAL A 22 -14.60 -7.40 -0.91
CA VAL A 22 -14.28 -8.68 -1.55
C VAL A 22 -15.54 -9.51 -1.82
N ASN A 23 -16.43 -9.59 -0.83
CA ASN A 23 -17.67 -10.38 -0.93
C ASN A 23 -18.77 -9.68 -1.75
N GLY A 24 -18.49 -8.52 -2.37
CA GLY A 24 -19.45 -7.78 -3.20
C GLY A 24 -20.60 -7.17 -2.41
N HIS A 25 -20.45 -6.99 -1.10
CA HIS A 25 -21.44 -6.30 -0.28
C HIS A 25 -21.43 -4.78 -0.55
N ILE A 26 -22.48 -4.09 -0.09
CA ILE A 26 -22.53 -2.62 -0.13
C ILE A 26 -21.31 -2.07 0.63
N GLN A 27 -20.52 -1.23 -0.05
CA GLN A 27 -19.33 -0.61 0.51
C GLN A 27 -19.70 0.20 1.76
N PRO A 28 -19.24 -0.20 2.95
CA PRO A 28 -19.50 0.57 4.17
C PRO A 28 -18.71 1.87 4.16
N ASN A 29 -19.18 2.90 4.89
CA ASN A 29 -18.42 4.13 5.07
C ASN A 29 -17.21 3.86 5.98
N LEU A 30 -16.01 3.91 5.40
CA LEU A 30 -14.77 3.65 6.14
C LEU A 30 -14.53 4.69 7.26
N GLY A 31 -14.92 5.94 7.02
CA GLY A 31 -14.81 7.02 8.01
C GLY A 31 -15.65 6.75 9.25
N ASP A 32 -16.88 6.27 9.08
CA ASP A 32 -17.77 5.92 10.20
C ASP A 32 -17.22 4.73 11.02
N LEU A 33 -16.72 3.69 10.34
CA LEU A 33 -16.13 2.53 11.02
C LEU A 33 -14.92 2.92 11.88
N LEU A 34 -14.04 3.77 11.34
CA LEU A 34 -12.83 4.21 12.03
C LEU A 34 -13.12 5.24 13.13
N ALA A 35 -14.11 6.11 12.95
CA ALA A 35 -14.58 7.03 13.99
C ALA A 35 -15.17 6.26 15.19
N ALA A 36 -16.02 5.26 14.95
CA ALA A 36 -16.57 4.42 16.00
C ALA A 36 -15.47 3.64 16.75
N ALA A 37 -14.47 3.13 16.02
CA ALA A 37 -13.31 2.51 16.63
C ALA A 37 -12.52 3.50 17.50
N ALA A 38 -12.30 4.73 17.02
CA ALA A 38 -11.61 5.77 17.77
C ALA A 38 -12.33 6.19 19.06
N GLU A 39 -13.66 6.24 19.07
CA GLU A 39 -14.45 6.52 20.27
C GLU A 39 -14.24 5.47 21.37
N SER A 40 -14.06 4.19 20.99
CA SER A 40 -13.81 3.12 21.97
C SER A 40 -12.40 3.14 22.60
N LEU A 41 -11.48 3.98 22.10
CA LEU A 41 -10.11 4.10 22.63
C LEU A 41 -10.01 5.02 23.86
N ASP A 42 -11.11 5.66 24.27
CA ASP A 42 -11.21 6.59 25.40
C ASP A 42 -10.12 7.69 25.40
N ASP A 43 -9.78 8.18 24.20
CA ASP A 43 -8.82 9.27 24.01
C ASP A 43 -9.52 10.45 23.36
N LYS A 44 -9.90 11.43 24.20
CA LYS A 44 -10.68 12.60 23.79
C LYS A 44 -10.09 13.34 22.58
N ASN A 45 -8.77 13.48 22.50
CA ASN A 45 -8.13 14.18 21.38
C ASN A 45 -8.27 13.39 20.08
N VAL A 46 -8.20 12.06 20.15
CA VAL A 46 -8.38 11.18 18.99
C VAL A 46 -9.85 11.17 18.58
N SER A 47 -10.79 11.09 19.52
CA SER A 47 -12.23 11.16 19.22
C SER A 47 -12.60 12.50 18.56
N GLU A 48 -12.08 13.61 19.06
CA GLU A 48 -12.29 14.94 18.45
C GLU A 48 -11.67 15.04 17.04
N LEU A 49 -10.49 14.46 16.83
CA LEU A 49 -9.86 14.38 15.52
C LEU A 49 -10.74 13.60 14.53
N TRP A 50 -11.30 12.45 14.91
CA TRP A 50 -12.16 11.67 14.02
C TRP A 50 -13.53 12.30 13.79
N LEU A 51 -14.08 13.00 14.79
CA LEU A 51 -15.29 13.81 14.60
C LEU A 51 -15.07 14.92 13.56
N MET A 52 -13.91 15.56 13.59
CA MET A 52 -13.52 16.57 12.60
C MET A 52 -13.37 15.96 11.20
N VAL A 53 -12.73 14.79 11.10
CA VAL A 53 -12.60 14.04 9.85
C VAL A 53 -13.98 13.75 9.27
N LYS A 54 -14.87 13.16 10.08
CA LYS A 54 -16.25 12.85 9.67
C LYS A 54 -16.98 14.09 9.17
N GLN A 55 -16.96 15.19 9.92
CA GLN A 55 -17.64 16.45 9.55
C GLN A 55 -17.10 17.02 8.23
N MET A 56 -15.79 17.09 8.06
CA MET A 56 -15.18 17.67 6.85
C MET A 56 -15.34 16.78 5.61
N THR A 57 -15.49 15.47 5.79
CA THR A 57 -15.71 14.52 4.68
C THR A 57 -17.18 14.31 4.33
N ASP A 58 -18.11 14.80 5.16
CA ASP A 58 -19.55 14.75 4.91
C ASP A 58 -19.95 15.82 3.88
N VAL A 59 -19.47 15.67 2.66
CA VAL A 59 -19.77 16.56 1.52
C VAL A 59 -20.39 15.75 0.40
N LEU A 60 -21.17 16.41 -0.46
CA LEU A 60 -21.78 15.75 -1.61
C LEU A 60 -20.70 15.30 -2.59
N LEU A 61 -20.47 13.98 -2.61
CA LEU A 61 -19.51 13.36 -3.52
C LEU A 61 -20.10 13.31 -4.93
N VAL A 62 -19.45 13.99 -5.86
CA VAL A 62 -19.78 13.89 -7.28
C VAL A 62 -18.96 12.73 -7.87
N PRO A 63 -19.55 11.84 -8.70
CA PRO A 63 -18.80 10.84 -9.48
C PRO A 63 -17.91 11.52 -10.53
N ALA A 64 -16.89 12.25 -10.09
CA ALA A 64 -15.96 12.92 -10.98
C ALA A 64 -14.95 11.90 -11.50
N LYS A 65 -14.66 11.98 -12.81
CA LYS A 65 -13.53 11.28 -13.42
C LYS A 65 -12.17 11.85 -12.97
N ASP A 66 -12.18 13.09 -12.47
CA ASP A 66 -11.00 13.86 -12.09
C ASP A 66 -11.18 14.46 -10.70
N THR A 67 -10.46 13.91 -9.72
CA THR A 67 -10.50 14.34 -8.31
C THR A 67 -10.04 15.78 -8.15
N LEU A 68 -9.05 16.23 -8.92
CA LEU A 68 -8.54 17.61 -8.83
C LEU A 68 -9.65 18.59 -9.18
N LYS A 69 -10.29 18.40 -10.34
CA LYS A 69 -11.39 19.27 -10.80
C LYS A 69 -12.55 19.32 -9.81
N SER A 70 -12.92 18.18 -9.23
CA SER A 70 -13.98 18.14 -8.22
C SER A 70 -13.56 18.89 -6.96
N ARG A 71 -12.35 18.63 -6.45
CA ARG A 71 -11.80 19.31 -5.26
C ARG A 71 -11.69 20.81 -5.45
N THR A 72 -11.29 21.30 -6.63
CA THR A 72 -11.09 22.73 -6.88
C THR A 72 -12.35 23.46 -7.34
N SER A 73 -13.47 22.76 -7.54
CA SER A 73 -14.75 23.41 -7.86
C SER A 73 -15.19 24.35 -6.74
N VAL A 74 -15.83 25.46 -7.12
CA VAL A 74 -16.29 26.48 -6.16
C VAL A 74 -17.29 25.86 -5.17
N GLU A 75 -18.21 25.03 -5.66
CA GLU A 75 -19.23 24.35 -4.87
C GLU A 75 -18.60 23.46 -3.80
N MET A 76 -17.57 22.69 -4.17
CA MET A 76 -16.87 21.80 -3.25
C MET A 76 -16.05 22.57 -2.21
N GLN A 77 -15.35 23.64 -2.63
CA GLN A 77 -14.60 24.49 -1.71
C GLN A 77 -15.51 25.22 -0.72
N MET A 78 -16.68 25.69 -1.18
CA MET A 78 -17.72 26.24 -0.32
C MET A 78 -18.28 25.19 0.65
N ALA A 79 -18.47 23.94 0.20
CA ALA A 79 -18.90 22.85 1.06
C ALA A 79 -17.88 22.58 2.18
N PHE A 80 -16.58 22.53 1.89
CA PHE A 80 -15.56 22.35 2.93
C PHE A 80 -15.55 23.49 3.94
N VAL A 81 -15.65 24.74 3.49
CA VAL A 81 -15.70 25.89 4.41
C VAL A 81 -16.96 25.85 5.28
N ARG A 82 -18.11 25.48 4.72
CA ARG A 82 -19.35 25.29 5.51
C ARG A 82 -19.18 24.19 6.57
N GLN A 83 -18.57 23.07 6.23
CA GLN A 83 -18.34 21.99 7.19
C GLN A 83 -17.34 22.38 8.28
N ALA A 84 -16.31 23.14 7.93
CA ALA A 84 -15.36 23.67 8.91
C ALA A 84 -16.02 24.67 9.88
N LEU A 85 -16.86 25.58 9.36
CA LEU A 85 -17.62 26.53 10.17
C LEU A 85 -18.59 25.81 11.10
N SER A 86 -19.38 24.87 10.57
CA SER A 86 -20.29 24.03 11.37
C SER A 86 -19.57 23.29 12.49
N PHE A 87 -18.38 22.72 12.21
CA PHE A 87 -17.56 22.07 13.23
C PHE A 87 -17.15 23.05 14.34
N LEU A 88 -16.60 24.22 13.97
CA LEU A 88 -16.12 25.23 14.91
C LEU A 88 -17.26 25.84 15.74
N GLU A 89 -18.43 26.06 15.14
CA GLU A 89 -19.62 26.62 15.77
C GLU A 89 -20.24 25.63 16.76
N ASN A 90 -20.41 24.37 16.35
CA ASN A 90 -20.91 23.32 17.23
C ASN A 90 -19.95 23.10 18.40
N ARG A 91 -18.65 23.05 18.16
CA ARG A 91 -17.65 22.92 19.24
C ARG A 91 -17.73 24.07 20.24
N TYR A 92 -17.90 25.30 19.76
CA TYR A 92 -18.05 26.47 20.63
C TYR A 92 -19.36 26.46 21.40
N LYS A 93 -20.46 26.01 20.78
CA LYS A 93 -21.74 25.83 21.46
C LYS A 93 -21.63 24.82 22.60
N HIS A 94 -20.94 23.69 22.39
CA HIS A 94 -20.67 22.70 23.44
C HIS A 94 -19.78 23.27 24.56
N HIS A 95 -18.73 24.05 24.22
CA HIS A 95 -17.92 24.77 25.20
C HIS A 95 -18.77 25.74 26.04
N THR A 96 -19.67 26.48 25.38
CA THR A 96 -20.59 27.42 26.02
C THR A 96 -21.53 26.68 26.99
N MET A 97 -22.11 25.57 26.55
CA MET A 97 -22.91 24.68 27.41
C MET A 97 -22.11 24.18 28.61
N GLY A 98 -20.92 23.61 28.38
CA GLY A 98 -20.07 23.10 29.45
C GLY A 98 -19.68 24.17 30.47
N THR A 99 -19.38 25.39 30.01
CA THR A 99 -19.06 26.52 30.89
C THR A 99 -20.25 26.95 31.73
N VAL A 100 -21.44 27.02 31.14
CA VAL A 100 -22.68 27.38 31.85
C VAL A 100 -23.08 26.32 32.87
N PHE A 101 -23.09 25.04 32.47
CA PHE A 101 -23.43 23.92 33.36
C PHE A 101 -22.40 23.71 34.47
N GLY A 102 -21.13 24.05 34.23
CA GLY A 102 -20.09 24.04 35.25
C GLY A 102 -20.21 25.16 36.28
N ASN A 103 -20.93 26.25 35.96
CA ASN A 103 -21.02 27.46 36.78
C ASN A 103 -22.47 27.93 36.99
N LEU A 104 -23.41 27.01 37.19
CA LEU A 104 -24.86 27.28 37.19
C LEU A 104 -25.29 28.43 38.10
N HIS A 105 -24.68 28.56 39.29
CA HIS A 105 -25.01 29.62 40.23
C HIS A 105 -24.70 31.02 39.68
N GLN A 106 -23.55 31.19 39.02
CA GLN A 106 -23.17 32.47 38.39
C GLN A 106 -23.90 32.65 37.05
N ALA A 107 -24.11 31.57 36.30
CA ALA A 107 -24.72 31.62 34.97
C ALA A 107 -26.17 32.10 35.02
N GLN A 108 -26.91 31.80 36.09
CA GLN A 108 -28.33 32.12 36.25
C GLN A 108 -29.18 31.63 35.07
N LEU A 109 -28.91 30.40 34.61
CA LEU A 109 -29.63 29.79 33.49
C LEU A 109 -31.10 29.60 33.87
N GLY A 110 -31.99 30.32 33.17
CA GLY A 110 -33.44 30.19 33.33
C GLY A 110 -34.01 28.90 32.72
N GLY A 111 -35.34 28.72 32.84
CA GLY A 111 -36.04 27.51 32.38
C GLY A 111 -36.35 27.41 30.88
N VAL A 112 -36.08 28.46 30.08
CA VAL A 112 -36.37 28.46 28.64
C VAL A 112 -35.14 27.97 27.86
N PRO A 113 -35.23 26.85 27.12
CA PRO A 113 -34.12 26.36 26.31
C PRO A 113 -33.89 27.25 25.08
N GLY A 114 -32.64 27.37 24.65
CA GLY A 114 -32.28 28.05 23.40
C GLY A 114 -30.90 28.71 23.45
N THR A 115 -30.29 28.91 22.28
CA THR A 115 -28.96 29.52 22.17
C THR A 115 -28.92 30.93 22.74
N TYR A 116 -29.98 31.72 22.53
CA TYR A 116 -30.09 33.07 23.11
C TYR A 116 -29.92 33.07 24.64
N GLN A 117 -30.66 32.21 25.35
CA GLN A 117 -30.59 32.15 26.82
C GLN A 117 -29.27 31.54 27.30
N LEU A 118 -28.75 30.56 26.55
CA LEU A 118 -27.45 29.98 26.82
C LEU A 118 -26.34 31.04 26.72
N VAL A 119 -26.33 31.85 25.66
CA VAL A 119 -25.35 32.92 25.45
C VAL A 119 -25.45 33.98 26.54
N ARG A 120 -26.65 34.39 26.95
CA ARG A 120 -26.83 35.31 28.08
C ARG A 120 -26.21 34.74 29.36
N SER A 121 -26.53 33.50 29.68
CA SER A 121 -25.99 32.82 30.87
C SER A 121 -24.47 32.68 30.80
N PHE A 122 -23.92 32.49 29.61
CA PHE A 122 -22.48 32.47 29.38
C PHE A 122 -21.84 33.85 29.58
N LEU A 123 -22.51 34.92 29.16
CA LEU A 123 -22.04 36.29 29.35
C LEU A 123 -22.04 36.72 30.83
N ASN A 124 -22.96 36.23 31.66
CA ASN A 124 -22.89 36.41 33.12
C ASN A 124 -21.57 35.90 33.73
N ILE A 125 -20.98 34.87 33.11
CA ILE A 125 -19.70 34.29 33.54
C ILE A 125 -18.54 35.05 32.90
N LYS A 126 -18.58 35.23 31.58
CA LYS A 126 -17.46 35.76 30.79
C LYS A 126 -17.29 37.29 30.96
N LEU A 127 -18.38 38.02 31.12
CA LEU A 127 -18.43 39.48 31.24
C LEU A 127 -19.20 39.89 32.51
N PRO A 128 -18.64 39.68 33.72
CA PRO A 128 -19.35 39.90 34.98
C PRO A 128 -19.56 41.38 35.34
N GLY A 129 -19.07 42.33 34.53
CA GLY A 129 -19.18 43.76 34.79
C GLY A 129 -19.23 44.61 33.51
N PRO A 130 -19.62 45.88 33.64
CA PRO A 130 -19.76 46.79 32.49
C PRO A 130 -18.39 47.02 31.85
N LEU A 131 -18.33 46.78 30.54
CA LEU A 131 -17.14 47.08 29.74
C LEU A 131 -17.23 48.50 29.18
N PRO A 132 -16.20 49.35 29.36
CA PRO A 132 -16.18 50.66 28.74
C PRO A 132 -16.12 50.52 27.21
N GLY A 133 -16.78 51.43 26.49
CA GLY A 133 -16.72 51.51 25.03
C GLY A 133 -17.77 50.69 24.25
N MET A 134 -18.63 49.94 24.94
CA MET A 134 -19.76 49.23 24.31
C MET A 134 -20.77 50.21 23.70
N GLN A 135 -21.25 49.91 22.49
CA GLN A 135 -22.18 50.78 21.75
C GLN A 135 -23.57 50.15 21.59
N ASP A 136 -24.55 51.01 21.25
CA ASP A 136 -25.93 50.63 20.93
C ASP A 136 -26.67 49.92 22.08
N GLY A 137 -26.28 50.25 23.31
CA GLY A 137 -27.00 49.90 24.53
C GLY A 137 -26.82 48.45 25.00
N GLU A 138 -27.67 48.09 25.95
CA GLU A 138 -27.69 46.76 26.57
C GLU A 138 -29.06 46.10 26.39
N ILE A 139 -29.05 44.78 26.31
CA ILE A 139 -30.23 43.94 26.33
C ILE A 139 -30.17 43.02 27.54
N GLU A 140 -31.12 43.24 28.46
CA GLU A 140 -31.25 42.47 29.70
C GLU A 140 -29.92 42.36 30.50
N GLY A 141 -29.18 43.48 30.58
CA GLY A 141 -27.93 43.60 31.34
C GLY A 141 -26.65 43.22 30.59
N HIS A 142 -26.73 42.95 29.28
CA HIS A 142 -25.55 42.61 28.46
C HIS A 142 -25.41 43.52 27.24
N PRO A 143 -24.17 43.87 26.82
CA PRO A 143 -23.94 44.62 25.59
C PRO A 143 -24.54 43.94 24.37
N VAL A 144 -25.32 44.67 23.57
CA VAL A 144 -26.05 44.13 22.41
C VAL A 144 -25.14 43.36 21.47
N TRP A 145 -24.00 43.94 21.09
CA TRP A 145 -23.08 43.33 20.14
C TRP A 145 -22.38 42.09 20.67
N ALA A 146 -22.14 42.01 21.98
CA ALA A 146 -21.60 40.80 22.59
C ALA A 146 -22.59 39.63 22.46
N VAL A 147 -23.89 39.87 22.73
CA VAL A 147 -24.93 38.84 22.57
C VAL A 147 -25.03 38.40 21.09
N VAL A 148 -25.04 39.36 20.16
CA VAL A 148 -25.07 39.05 18.72
C VAL A 148 -23.84 38.23 18.32
N TYR A 149 -22.64 38.65 18.70
CA TYR A 149 -21.39 37.96 18.38
C TYR A 149 -21.39 36.51 18.87
N TYR A 150 -21.72 36.25 20.14
CA TYR A 150 -21.70 34.88 20.66
C TYR A 150 -22.83 34.00 20.11
N CYS A 151 -23.98 34.57 19.73
CA CYS A 151 -25.00 33.83 18.97
C CYS A 151 -24.46 33.40 17.60
N LEU A 152 -23.79 34.30 16.86
CA LEU A 152 -23.13 33.99 15.59
C LEU A 152 -22.02 32.95 15.77
N ARG A 153 -21.21 33.08 16.82
CA ARG A 153 -20.10 32.14 17.12
C ARG A 153 -20.60 30.73 17.44
N CYS A 154 -21.84 30.59 17.90
CA CYS A 154 -22.53 29.32 18.10
C CYS A 154 -23.28 28.82 16.86
N GLY A 155 -23.19 29.51 15.72
CA GLY A 155 -23.87 29.16 14.46
C GLY A 155 -25.37 29.45 14.45
N ASP A 156 -25.90 30.20 15.43
CA ASP A 156 -27.34 30.44 15.56
C ASP A 156 -27.73 31.85 15.09
N LEU A 157 -27.93 31.98 13.77
CA LEU A 157 -28.36 33.22 13.13
C LEU A 157 -29.75 33.67 13.62
N ASN A 158 -30.64 32.74 13.97
CA ASN A 158 -31.99 33.06 14.43
C ASN A 158 -31.96 33.68 15.82
N ALA A 159 -31.14 33.14 16.73
CA ALA A 159 -30.91 33.74 18.04
C ALA A 159 -30.30 35.14 17.92
N ALA A 160 -29.34 35.35 17.00
CA ALA A 160 -28.80 36.67 16.71
C ALA A 160 -29.88 37.64 16.18
N MET A 161 -30.75 37.18 15.26
CA MET A 161 -31.84 37.99 14.68
C MET A 161 -32.88 38.38 15.73
N GLN A 162 -33.12 37.53 16.73
CA GLN A 162 -33.99 37.85 17.86
C GLN A 162 -33.48 39.09 18.61
N VAL A 163 -32.17 39.20 18.82
CA VAL A 163 -31.54 40.38 19.45
C VAL A 163 -31.67 41.59 18.54
N VAL A 164 -31.23 41.46 17.29
CA VAL A 164 -31.25 42.54 16.29
C VAL A 164 -32.68 43.10 16.10
N SER A 165 -33.69 42.25 16.16
CA SER A 165 -35.09 42.66 16.04
C SER A 165 -35.60 43.42 17.25
N LYS A 166 -35.17 43.04 18.48
CA LYS A 166 -35.56 43.74 19.72
C LYS A 166 -34.99 45.15 19.80
N VAL A 167 -33.76 45.36 19.33
CA VAL A 167 -33.08 46.66 19.38
C VAL A 167 -33.05 47.40 18.04
N HIS A 168 -33.89 47.01 17.08
CA HIS A 168 -33.80 47.46 15.69
C HIS A 168 -33.78 49.00 15.50
N HIS A 169 -34.49 49.75 16.33
CA HIS A 169 -34.50 51.21 16.29
C HIS A 169 -33.12 51.83 16.54
N GLN A 170 -32.22 51.12 17.22
CA GLN A 170 -30.88 51.57 17.59
C GLN A 170 -29.82 51.16 16.56
N LEU A 171 -30.11 50.19 15.70
CA LEU A 171 -29.13 49.55 14.80
C LEU A 171 -29.14 50.08 13.35
N GLY A 172 -30.03 51.03 13.03
CA GLY A 172 -30.17 51.59 11.69
C GLY A 172 -30.40 50.51 10.62
N ASP A 173 -29.65 50.60 9.52
CA ASP A 173 -29.76 49.67 8.38
C ASP A 173 -29.22 48.26 8.64
N PHE A 174 -28.56 48.02 9.79
CA PHE A 174 -27.93 46.72 10.07
C PHE A 174 -28.92 45.56 10.07
N LYS A 175 -30.13 45.77 10.59
CA LYS A 175 -31.18 44.72 10.57
C LYS A 175 -31.48 44.26 9.14
N THR A 176 -31.58 45.20 8.21
CA THR A 176 -31.88 44.91 6.80
C THR A 176 -30.75 44.10 6.17
N TRP A 177 -29.49 44.50 6.37
CA TRP A 177 -28.32 43.73 5.91
C TRP A 177 -28.29 42.34 6.55
N PHE A 178 -28.57 42.23 7.84
CA PHE A 178 -28.54 40.95 8.54
C PHE A 178 -29.65 40.00 8.04
N GLN A 179 -30.85 40.53 7.75
CA GLN A 179 -31.94 39.76 7.13
C GLN A 179 -31.58 39.25 5.73
N GLU A 180 -30.97 40.10 4.91
CA GLU A 180 -30.47 39.73 3.59
C GLU A 180 -29.41 38.62 3.67
N TYR A 181 -28.44 38.76 4.58
CA TYR A 181 -27.41 37.77 4.85
C TYR A 181 -27.99 36.41 5.26
N MET A 182 -29.00 36.39 6.13
CA MET A 182 -29.64 35.16 6.59
C MET A 182 -30.39 34.43 5.47
N ASN A 183 -31.08 35.18 4.61
CA ASN A 183 -31.91 34.64 3.53
C ASN A 183 -31.07 34.18 2.32
N SER A 184 -29.82 34.61 2.23
CA SER A 184 -28.89 34.17 1.20
C SER A 184 -28.43 32.72 1.42
N PRO A 185 -28.46 31.85 0.38
CA PRO A 185 -28.01 30.45 0.50
C PRO A 185 -26.50 30.36 0.81
N ASP A 186 -25.74 31.36 0.37
CA ASP A 186 -24.29 31.42 0.55
C ASP A 186 -23.87 32.31 1.72
N LYS A 187 -24.84 32.78 2.51
CA LYS A 187 -24.62 33.70 3.64
C LYS A 187 -23.80 34.91 3.20
N ARG A 188 -24.34 35.62 2.22
CA ARG A 188 -23.73 36.82 1.63
C ARG A 188 -24.76 37.90 1.39
N LEU A 189 -24.29 39.15 1.47
CA LEU A 189 -25.02 40.31 1.01
C LEU A 189 -24.94 40.42 -0.52
N SER A 190 -25.90 41.11 -1.13
CA SER A 190 -25.80 41.56 -2.52
C SER A 190 -24.63 42.52 -2.69
N PRO A 191 -24.04 42.63 -3.88
CA PRO A 191 -22.92 43.54 -4.14
C PRO A 191 -23.21 44.99 -3.73
N THR A 192 -24.47 45.45 -3.88
CA THR A 192 -24.89 46.79 -3.48
C THR A 192 -24.91 46.98 -1.96
N SER A 193 -25.54 46.05 -1.22
CA SER A 193 -25.59 46.10 0.24
C SER A 193 -24.21 45.92 0.86
N GLU A 194 -23.41 45.00 0.32
CA GLU A 194 -22.03 44.75 0.75
C GLU A 194 -21.17 46.00 0.63
N ASN A 195 -21.21 46.68 -0.53
CA ASN A 195 -20.46 47.94 -0.73
C ASN A 195 -20.88 49.04 0.24
N LYS A 196 -22.18 49.18 0.54
CA LYS A 196 -22.69 50.14 1.53
C LYS A 196 -22.19 49.82 2.94
N LEU A 197 -22.28 48.55 3.35
CA LEU A 197 -21.81 48.11 4.66
C LEU A 197 -20.30 48.34 4.81
N ARG A 198 -19.51 47.94 3.81
CA ARG A 198 -18.04 48.16 3.79
C ARG A 198 -17.68 49.63 3.91
N LEU A 199 -18.36 50.50 3.16
CA LEU A 199 -18.14 51.95 3.23
C LEU A 199 -18.48 52.51 4.61
N HIS A 200 -19.61 52.08 5.19
CA HIS A 200 -20.00 52.45 6.55
C HIS A 200 -18.96 52.00 7.57
N TYR A 201 -18.48 50.75 7.47
CA TYR A 201 -17.45 50.22 8.35
C TYR A 201 -16.17 51.05 8.30
N ARG A 202 -15.62 51.31 7.10
CA ARG A 202 -14.38 52.07 6.94
C ARG A 202 -14.47 53.50 7.48
N ARG A 203 -15.63 54.17 7.31
CA ARG A 203 -15.82 55.57 7.69
C ARG A 203 -16.16 55.76 9.18
N ALA A 204 -16.96 54.87 9.75
CA ALA A 204 -17.57 55.09 11.06
C ALA A 204 -17.17 54.05 12.11
N LEU A 205 -16.84 52.81 11.72
CA LEU A 205 -16.70 51.70 12.67
C LEU A 205 -15.27 51.18 12.84
N ARG A 206 -14.36 51.40 11.89
CA ARG A 206 -12.99 50.85 11.94
C ARG A 206 -12.26 51.17 13.24
N ASN A 207 -12.46 52.38 13.76
CA ASN A 207 -11.87 52.85 15.03
C ASN A 207 -12.89 52.89 16.18
N CYS A 208 -14.02 52.19 16.04
CA CYS A 208 -15.04 52.10 17.09
C CYS A 208 -14.46 51.41 18.33
N ALA A 209 -14.81 51.87 19.53
CA ALA A 209 -14.33 51.27 20.78
C ALA A 209 -14.94 49.89 21.08
N ASP A 210 -16.10 49.56 20.49
CA ASP A 210 -16.79 48.28 20.72
C ASP A 210 -16.20 47.18 19.81
N PRO A 211 -15.40 46.23 20.35
CA PRO A 211 -14.73 45.22 19.54
C PRO A 211 -15.70 44.16 18.99
N TYR A 212 -16.82 43.91 19.68
CA TYR A 212 -17.85 42.98 19.21
C TYR A 212 -18.59 43.57 18.01
N LYS A 213 -18.93 44.86 18.07
CA LYS A 213 -19.52 45.58 16.92
C LYS A 213 -18.61 45.52 15.71
N ARG A 214 -17.31 45.81 15.87
CA ARG A 214 -16.35 45.72 14.76
C ARG A 214 -16.32 44.31 14.16
N ALA A 215 -16.18 43.28 14.99
CA ALA A 215 -16.12 41.90 14.54
C ALA A 215 -17.39 41.44 13.80
N VAL A 216 -18.58 41.79 14.31
CA VAL A 216 -19.85 41.42 13.67
C VAL A 216 -20.01 42.08 12.30
N TYR A 217 -19.69 43.38 12.17
CA TYR A 217 -19.73 44.04 10.87
C TYR A 217 -18.71 43.46 9.89
N CYS A 218 -17.49 43.17 10.35
CA CYS A 218 -16.46 42.53 9.53
C CYS A 218 -16.85 41.13 9.04
N LEU A 219 -17.55 40.36 9.88
CA LEU A 219 -18.05 39.02 9.53
C LEU A 219 -19.12 39.09 8.44
N ILE A 220 -20.15 39.93 8.63
CA ILE A 220 -21.28 40.05 7.69
C ILE A 220 -20.86 40.73 6.39
N GLY A 221 -20.01 41.75 6.49
CA GLY A 221 -19.53 42.56 5.36
C GLY A 221 -18.30 42.01 4.65
N LYS A 222 -17.68 40.95 5.18
CA LYS A 222 -16.40 40.38 4.72
C LYS A 222 -15.38 41.47 4.42
N CYS A 223 -15.02 42.27 5.42
CA CYS A 223 -14.10 43.40 5.28
C CYS A 223 -13.07 43.47 6.40
N ASP A 224 -12.03 44.30 6.19
CA ASP A 224 -10.91 44.45 7.13
C ASP A 224 -10.25 43.10 7.44
N VAL A 225 -10.00 42.30 6.40
CA VAL A 225 -9.46 40.94 6.52
C VAL A 225 -8.06 40.90 7.13
N SER A 226 -7.38 42.04 7.24
CA SER A 226 -6.12 42.19 7.94
C SER A 226 -6.26 42.27 9.46
N ASP A 227 -7.41 42.72 9.98
CA ASP A 227 -7.68 42.71 11.41
C ASP A 227 -8.00 41.27 11.86
N ASN A 228 -7.36 40.87 12.96
CA ASN A 228 -7.57 39.55 13.58
C ASN A 228 -8.62 39.61 14.69
N HIS A 229 -9.08 40.81 15.07
CA HIS A 229 -10.04 41.03 16.14
C HIS A 229 -9.65 40.35 17.46
N GLY A 230 -8.36 40.41 17.82
CA GLY A 230 -7.78 39.69 18.96
C GLY A 230 -8.38 40.04 20.33
N GLU A 231 -9.09 41.16 20.43
CA GLU A 231 -9.86 41.54 21.63
C GLU A 231 -11.05 40.61 21.92
N VAL A 232 -11.61 39.95 20.88
CA VAL A 232 -12.77 39.04 21.00
C VAL A 232 -12.49 37.63 20.47
N ALA A 233 -11.53 37.49 19.55
CA ALA A 233 -11.09 36.23 18.96
C ALA A 233 -9.64 35.92 19.39
N ASP A 234 -9.48 35.51 20.66
CA ASP A 234 -8.20 35.30 21.32
C ASP A 234 -7.60 33.89 21.12
N LYS A 235 -8.40 32.94 20.61
CA LYS A 235 -7.97 31.56 20.33
C LYS A 235 -7.78 31.29 18.84
N THR A 236 -6.95 30.32 18.51
CA THR A 236 -6.75 29.84 17.13
C THR A 236 -8.06 29.40 16.46
N GLU A 237 -8.95 28.76 17.21
CA GLU A 237 -10.27 28.34 16.68
C GLU A 237 -11.17 29.52 16.32
N ASP A 238 -11.09 30.60 17.10
CA ASP A 238 -11.85 31.83 16.86
C ASP A 238 -11.27 32.58 15.65
N TYR A 239 -9.95 32.61 15.53
CA TYR A 239 -9.25 33.09 14.33
C TYR A 239 -9.69 32.32 13.08
N LEU A 240 -9.65 30.99 13.10
CA LEU A 240 -10.06 30.16 11.97
C LEU A 240 -11.53 30.40 11.60
N TRP A 241 -12.43 30.41 12.58
CA TRP A 241 -13.85 30.65 12.35
C TRP A 241 -14.09 32.02 11.70
N LEU A 242 -13.39 33.07 12.16
CA LEU A 242 -13.51 34.40 11.60
C LEU A 242 -12.98 34.47 10.16
N LYS A 243 -11.75 33.98 9.91
CA LYS A 243 -11.15 34.03 8.58
C LYS A 243 -11.92 33.16 7.57
N LEU A 244 -12.43 32.00 7.97
CA LEU A 244 -13.26 31.15 7.12
C LEU A 244 -14.59 31.83 6.73
N ASN A 245 -15.22 32.58 7.64
CA ASN A 245 -16.38 33.41 7.29
C ASN A 245 -16.04 34.51 6.27
N GLN A 246 -14.83 35.07 6.35
CA GLN A 246 -14.34 36.11 5.45
C GLN A 246 -13.91 35.59 4.06
N VAL A 247 -13.79 34.28 3.87
CA VAL A 247 -13.41 33.70 2.57
C VAL A 247 -14.43 34.05 1.49
N CYS A 248 -13.92 34.52 0.35
CA CYS A 248 -14.66 34.81 -0.87
C CYS A 248 -14.25 33.86 -1.99
N PHE A 249 -15.24 33.35 -2.73
CA PHE A 249 -15.06 32.38 -3.82
C PHE A 249 -15.35 32.92 -5.22
N ASP A 250 -15.91 34.11 -5.33
CA ASP A 250 -16.31 34.68 -6.62
C ASP A 250 -15.09 35.34 -7.27
N ASP A 251 -14.95 35.20 -8.59
CA ASP A 251 -13.86 35.79 -9.36
C ASP A 251 -14.25 37.12 -10.02
N ASP A 252 -15.08 37.90 -9.33
CA ASP A 252 -15.56 39.16 -9.87
C ASP A 252 -14.44 40.21 -9.76
N GLY A 253 -13.70 40.39 -10.86
CA GLY A 253 -12.72 41.46 -11.07
C GLY A 253 -13.32 42.87 -11.03
N SER A 254 -14.60 43.01 -10.65
CA SER A 254 -15.41 44.21 -10.57
C SER A 254 -15.40 44.86 -9.17
N SER A 255 -14.81 44.23 -8.15
CA SER A 255 -14.84 44.74 -6.77
C SER A 255 -13.92 45.96 -6.59
N SER A 256 -14.48 47.07 -6.12
CA SER A 256 -13.80 48.37 -5.91
C SER A 256 -12.74 48.40 -4.82
N SER A 257 -12.41 47.27 -4.18
CA SER A 257 -11.42 47.21 -3.08
C SER A 257 -10.76 45.82 -2.94
N PRO A 258 -9.70 45.53 -3.71
CA PRO A 258 -9.00 44.24 -3.69
C PRO A 258 -8.36 43.88 -2.35
N GLN A 259 -8.05 44.89 -1.52
CA GLN A 259 -7.38 44.74 -0.23
C GLN A 259 -8.25 44.09 0.86
N ASP A 260 -9.58 44.09 0.69
CA ASP A 260 -10.53 43.52 1.64
C ASP A 260 -10.96 42.08 1.27
N ARG A 261 -10.31 41.46 0.29
CA ARG A 261 -10.66 40.11 -0.18
C ARG A 261 -9.66 39.08 0.31
N LEU A 262 -10.19 38.04 0.97
CA LEU A 262 -9.45 36.86 1.35
C LEU A 262 -9.98 35.66 0.55
N THR A 263 -9.14 35.06 -0.28
CA THR A 263 -9.45 33.78 -0.93
C THR A 263 -9.05 32.61 -0.03
N LEU A 264 -9.64 31.43 -0.25
CA LEU A 264 -9.25 30.24 0.50
C LEU A 264 -7.78 29.90 0.27
N ALA A 265 -7.28 30.02 -0.97
CA ALA A 265 -5.87 29.77 -1.28
C ALA A 265 -4.92 30.73 -0.54
N GLN A 266 -5.30 32.00 -0.39
CA GLN A 266 -4.51 32.96 0.41
C GLN A 266 -4.47 32.56 1.89
N LEU A 267 -5.61 32.16 2.47
CA LEU A 267 -5.67 31.68 3.85
C LEU A 267 -4.85 30.39 4.04
N GLN A 268 -4.95 29.45 3.10
CA GLN A 268 -4.19 28.20 3.11
C GLN A 268 -2.68 28.48 3.07
N LYS A 269 -2.24 29.35 2.18
CA LYS A 269 -0.85 29.81 2.10
C LYS A 269 -0.36 30.40 3.42
N GLN A 270 -1.15 31.30 4.00
CA GLN A 270 -0.80 31.96 5.25
C GLN A 270 -0.58 30.94 6.39
N LEU A 271 -1.43 29.93 6.48
CA LEU A 271 -1.37 28.92 7.54
C LEU A 271 -0.25 27.88 7.32
N LEU A 272 -0.01 27.48 6.08
CA LEU A 272 0.96 26.44 5.74
C LEU A 272 2.38 26.98 5.53
N GLU A 273 2.53 28.05 4.74
CA GLU A 273 3.83 28.58 4.30
C GLU A 273 4.28 29.76 5.17
N ASP A 274 3.42 30.76 5.40
CA ASP A 274 3.83 32.00 6.05
C ASP A 274 3.96 31.86 7.58
N TYR A 275 3.01 31.16 8.22
CA TYR A 275 3.05 30.84 9.65
C TYR A 275 3.80 29.52 9.91
N GLY A 276 3.40 28.45 9.22
CA GLY A 276 4.05 27.15 9.29
C GLY A 276 4.06 26.49 10.68
N GLU A 277 4.78 25.37 10.78
CA GLU A 277 4.81 24.54 11.99
C GLU A 277 5.38 25.25 13.23
N SER A 278 6.32 26.19 13.05
CA SER A 278 6.98 26.91 14.13
C SER A 278 6.02 27.83 14.88
N HIS A 279 5.19 28.59 14.16
CA HIS A 279 4.20 29.49 14.74
C HIS A 279 3.21 28.73 15.64
N PHE A 280 2.76 27.55 15.22
CA PHE A 280 1.80 26.74 15.98
C PHE A 280 2.45 25.82 17.01
N SER A 281 3.79 25.86 17.17
CA SER A 281 4.53 24.92 18.01
C SER A 281 4.09 23.47 17.74
N ALA A 282 4.02 23.09 16.46
CA ALA A 282 3.31 21.91 15.99
C ALA A 282 3.81 20.59 16.60
N SER A 283 5.09 20.53 16.99
CA SER A 283 5.68 19.40 17.72
C SER A 283 5.06 19.19 19.11
N GLN A 284 4.71 20.29 19.80
CA GLN A 284 4.08 20.27 21.13
C GLN A 284 2.55 20.15 21.02
N HIS A 285 1.95 20.76 19.99
CA HIS A 285 0.51 20.80 19.77
C HIS A 285 0.09 20.20 18.42
N PRO A 286 0.33 18.89 18.18
CA PRO A 286 0.09 18.28 16.87
C PRO A 286 -1.39 18.24 16.48
N PHE A 287 -2.30 18.07 17.45
CA PHE A 287 -3.75 18.10 17.17
C PHE A 287 -4.22 19.48 16.71
N LEU A 288 -3.67 20.55 17.29
CA LEU A 288 -3.99 21.93 16.91
C LEU A 288 -3.53 22.23 15.49
N TYR A 289 -2.28 21.90 15.16
CA TYR A 289 -1.78 22.18 13.81
C TYR A 289 -2.47 21.31 12.75
N PHE A 290 -2.77 20.04 13.05
CA PHE A 290 -3.62 19.21 12.21
C PHE A 290 -5.00 19.86 12.00
N GLN A 291 -5.65 20.33 13.06
CA GLN A 291 -6.95 21.02 12.99
C GLN A 291 -6.89 22.25 12.07
N VAL A 292 -5.84 23.07 12.18
CA VAL A 292 -5.62 24.24 11.32
C VAL A 292 -5.59 23.86 9.84
N LEU A 293 -4.78 22.86 9.48
CA LEU A 293 -4.64 22.43 8.09
C LEU A 293 -5.90 21.73 7.58
N PHE A 294 -6.50 20.87 8.40
CA PHE A 294 -7.62 20.04 7.99
C PHE A 294 -8.93 20.86 7.84
N LEU A 295 -9.21 21.79 8.76
CA LEU A 295 -10.36 22.70 8.67
C LEU A 295 -10.23 23.73 7.54
N THR A 296 -9.02 24.00 7.06
CA THR A 296 -8.79 24.80 5.84
C THR A 296 -8.68 23.96 4.58
N ALA A 297 -9.12 22.69 4.65
CA ALA A 297 -9.20 21.74 3.53
C ALA A 297 -7.84 21.40 2.87
N GLN A 298 -6.72 21.57 3.59
CA GLN A 298 -5.37 21.20 3.16
C GLN A 298 -5.06 19.75 3.56
N PHE A 299 -5.88 18.81 3.07
CA PHE A 299 -5.92 17.42 3.55
C PHE A 299 -4.58 16.70 3.40
N GLU A 300 -3.91 16.85 2.25
CA GLU A 300 -2.64 16.19 1.96
C GLU A 300 -1.53 16.67 2.91
N ALA A 301 -1.46 17.98 3.15
CA ALA A 301 -0.51 18.57 4.08
C ALA A 301 -0.79 18.14 5.53
N ALA A 302 -2.08 18.12 5.93
CA ALA A 302 -2.50 17.68 7.26
C ALA A 302 -2.12 16.21 7.52
N VAL A 303 -2.36 15.33 6.56
CA VAL A 303 -1.98 13.91 6.64
C VAL A 303 -0.47 13.73 6.69
N ALA A 304 0.26 14.43 5.81
CA ALA A 304 1.73 14.34 5.77
C ALA A 304 2.35 14.79 7.11
N PHE A 305 1.87 15.91 7.67
CA PHE A 305 2.29 16.38 8.99
C PHE A 305 1.97 15.35 10.09
N LEU A 306 0.73 14.85 10.13
CA LEU A 306 0.31 13.89 11.16
C LEU A 306 1.12 12.59 11.08
N PHE A 307 1.53 12.18 9.88
CA PHE A 307 2.40 11.02 9.67
C PHE A 307 3.84 11.22 10.18
N CYS A 308 4.31 12.46 10.30
CA CYS A 308 5.60 12.74 10.94
C CYS A 308 5.55 12.50 12.46
N VAL A 309 4.37 12.61 13.07
CA VAL A 309 4.15 12.43 14.52
C VAL A 309 3.96 10.95 14.84
N GLU A 310 4.97 10.32 15.45
CA GLU A 310 5.00 8.86 15.61
C GLU A 310 3.76 8.24 16.25
N ARG A 311 3.27 8.82 17.35
CA ARG A 311 2.09 8.32 18.06
C ARG A 311 0.78 8.45 17.28
N LEU A 312 0.74 9.27 16.22
CA LEU A 312 -0.45 9.56 15.40
C LEU A 312 -0.34 9.00 13.98
N ARG A 313 0.78 8.33 13.63
CA ARG A 313 1.01 7.75 12.30
C ARG A 313 -0.09 6.82 11.82
N SER A 314 -0.59 5.96 12.69
CA SER A 314 -1.70 5.08 12.34
C SER A 314 -2.91 5.90 11.92
N HIS A 315 -3.32 6.90 12.70
CA HIS A 315 -4.45 7.77 12.34
C HIS A 315 -4.20 8.51 11.02
N ALA A 316 -2.99 9.03 10.76
CA ALA A 316 -2.66 9.68 9.49
C ALA A 316 -2.91 8.76 8.28
N VAL A 317 -2.47 7.50 8.36
CA VAL A 317 -2.68 6.50 7.31
C VAL A 317 -4.17 6.21 7.13
N HIS A 318 -4.89 5.98 8.23
CA HIS A 318 -6.31 5.67 8.17
C HIS A 318 -7.16 6.84 7.64
N ILE A 319 -6.81 8.09 7.98
CA ILE A 319 -7.44 9.28 7.40
C ILE A 319 -7.15 9.35 5.90
N ALA A 320 -5.92 9.06 5.46
CA ALA A 320 -5.58 8.99 4.05
C ALA A 320 -6.41 7.94 3.30
N LEU A 321 -6.65 6.76 3.92
CA LEU A 321 -7.51 5.71 3.37
C LEU A 321 -8.96 6.17 3.23
N VAL A 322 -9.50 6.89 4.23
CA VAL A 322 -10.84 7.47 4.15
C VAL A 322 -10.93 8.47 2.99
N LEU A 323 -9.99 9.41 2.91
CA LEU A 323 -9.94 10.40 1.82
C LEU A 323 -9.76 9.73 0.45
N TYR A 324 -9.00 8.64 0.37
CA TYR A 324 -8.81 7.86 -0.85
C TYR A 324 -10.12 7.21 -1.31
N GLU A 325 -10.82 6.51 -0.42
CA GLU A 325 -12.09 5.83 -0.73
C GLU A 325 -13.21 6.81 -1.09
N LEU A 326 -13.23 7.99 -0.45
CA LEU A 326 -14.17 9.07 -0.78
C LEU A 326 -13.77 9.88 -2.03
N ARG A 327 -12.65 9.51 -2.68
CA ARG A 327 -12.07 10.24 -3.84
C ARG A 327 -11.81 11.73 -3.56
N LEU A 328 -11.41 12.06 -2.33
CA LEU A 328 -11.03 13.40 -1.90
C LEU A 328 -9.51 13.61 -1.87
N LEU A 329 -8.74 12.51 -1.83
CA LEU A 329 -7.27 12.55 -1.76
C LEU A 329 -6.64 12.85 -3.14
N LEU A 330 -5.85 13.91 -3.22
CA LEU A 330 -5.01 14.20 -4.36
C LEU A 330 -3.70 13.42 -4.25
N LYS A 331 -3.46 12.54 -5.22
CA LYS A 331 -2.29 11.66 -5.25
C LYS A 331 -1.18 12.23 -6.14
N SER A 332 0.07 12.01 -5.73
CA SER A 332 1.23 12.24 -6.59
C SER A 332 1.30 11.18 -7.70
N SER A 333 1.71 11.59 -8.89
CA SER A 333 1.81 10.77 -10.10
C SER A 333 3.08 9.92 -10.17
N GLY A 334 4.12 10.24 -9.40
CA GLY A 334 5.41 9.54 -9.40
C GLY A 334 5.76 8.89 -8.06
N GLN A 335 6.26 7.65 -8.10
CA GLN A 335 6.69 6.91 -6.91
C GLN A 335 7.89 7.56 -6.18
N SER A 336 8.79 8.21 -6.94
CA SER A 336 9.97 8.90 -6.41
C SER A 336 9.67 10.24 -5.75
N ALA A 337 8.42 10.73 -5.85
CA ALA A 337 8.01 11.96 -5.22
C ALA A 337 8.19 11.89 -3.69
N GLN A 338 8.45 13.04 -3.08
CA GLN A 338 8.39 13.20 -1.62
C GLN A 338 6.99 12.85 -1.11
N LEU A 339 6.85 12.64 0.20
CA LEU A 339 5.55 12.29 0.79
C LEU A 339 4.48 13.33 0.47
N LEU A 340 4.85 14.62 0.51
CA LEU A 340 4.05 15.75 0.10
C LEU A 340 4.76 16.44 -1.07
N SER A 341 4.06 16.70 -2.16
CA SER A 341 4.63 17.34 -3.35
C SER A 341 3.64 18.31 -4.01
N GLN A 342 4.14 19.18 -4.87
CA GLN A 342 3.33 20.00 -5.78
C GLN A 342 3.64 19.57 -7.22
N GLU A 343 2.62 19.39 -8.06
CA GLU A 343 2.83 19.03 -9.46
C GLU A 343 2.74 20.24 -10.40
N PRO A 344 3.49 20.26 -11.51
CA PRO A 344 3.36 21.28 -12.54
C PRO A 344 1.94 21.31 -13.10
N GLY A 345 1.31 22.50 -13.10
CA GLY A 345 -0.06 22.68 -13.58
C GLY A 345 -1.14 22.61 -12.51
N ASP A 346 -0.80 22.21 -11.27
CA ASP A 346 -1.71 22.34 -10.15
C ASP A 346 -1.95 23.83 -9.79
N PRO A 347 -3.18 24.20 -9.40
CA PRO A 347 -3.46 25.53 -8.86
C PRO A 347 -2.59 25.88 -7.64
N PRO A 348 -2.44 27.17 -7.30
CA PRO A 348 -1.71 27.58 -6.10
C PRO A 348 -2.24 26.90 -4.84
N MET A 349 -1.33 26.53 -3.93
CA MET A 349 -1.59 25.85 -2.65
C MET A 349 -2.18 24.44 -2.74
N ILE A 350 -2.37 23.90 -3.94
CA ILE A 350 -2.67 22.48 -4.10
C ILE A 350 -1.40 21.66 -3.86
N ARG A 351 -1.52 20.69 -2.95
CA ARG A 351 -0.51 19.68 -2.65
C ARG A 351 -1.07 18.30 -2.97
N ARG A 352 -0.17 17.37 -3.24
CA ARG A 352 -0.45 15.97 -3.52
C ARG A 352 0.30 15.08 -2.54
N LEU A 353 -0.36 14.03 -2.11
CA LEU A 353 0.19 13.03 -1.21
C LEU A 353 0.69 11.83 -2.02
N ASN A 354 1.93 11.40 -1.77
CA ASN A 354 2.41 10.13 -2.30
C ASN A 354 1.81 8.97 -1.48
N PHE A 355 0.57 8.60 -1.83
CA PHE A 355 -0.24 7.61 -1.13
C PHE A 355 0.41 6.22 -1.12
N ILE A 356 1.04 5.80 -2.23
CA ILE A 356 1.78 4.54 -2.32
C ILE A 356 2.92 4.53 -1.28
N ARG A 357 3.75 5.57 -1.28
CA ARG A 357 4.86 5.70 -0.35
C ARG A 357 4.40 5.75 1.11
N LEU A 358 3.28 6.43 1.39
CA LEU A 358 2.68 6.47 2.73
C LEU A 358 2.38 5.05 3.24
N LEU A 359 1.71 4.24 2.42
CA LEU A 359 1.36 2.86 2.80
C LEU A 359 2.61 1.99 2.96
N MET A 360 3.56 2.05 2.02
CA MET A 360 4.81 1.28 2.11
C MET A 360 5.63 1.65 3.35
N LEU A 361 5.74 2.94 3.69
CA LEU A 361 6.45 3.36 4.91
C LEU A 361 5.76 2.92 6.19
N TYR A 362 4.42 2.80 6.16
CA TYR A 362 3.65 2.33 7.30
C TYR A 362 3.76 0.82 7.48
N THR A 363 3.58 0.03 6.41
CA THR A 363 3.64 -1.44 6.45
C THR A 363 5.04 -1.96 6.78
N ARG A 364 6.09 -1.26 6.36
CA ARG A 364 7.49 -1.64 6.63
C ARG A 364 7.82 -1.89 8.10
N LYS A 365 7.03 -1.34 9.02
CA LYS A 365 7.20 -1.57 10.47
C LYS A 365 6.78 -2.96 10.94
N PHE A 366 5.93 -3.65 10.19
CA PHE A 366 5.31 -4.91 10.60
C PHE A 366 5.18 -5.93 9.46
N GLU A 367 5.57 -5.63 8.22
CA GLU A 367 5.40 -6.55 7.09
C GLU A 367 6.19 -7.85 7.23
N SER A 368 7.29 -7.85 7.99
CA SER A 368 8.07 -9.04 8.32
C SER A 368 7.48 -9.87 9.47
N THR A 369 6.74 -9.25 10.39
CA THR A 369 6.13 -9.94 11.55
C THR A 369 4.70 -10.36 11.26
N ASP A 370 3.94 -9.51 10.58
CA ASP A 370 2.51 -9.60 10.35
C ASP A 370 2.17 -9.37 8.85
N PRO A 371 2.68 -10.21 7.93
CA PRO A 371 2.47 -10.03 6.49
C PRO A 371 0.99 -10.08 6.08
N ARG A 372 0.13 -10.77 6.85
CA ARG A 372 -1.33 -10.77 6.64
C ARG A 372 -1.95 -9.39 6.81
N GLU A 373 -1.44 -8.62 7.76
CA GLU A 373 -1.92 -7.27 8.02
C GLU A 373 -1.44 -6.32 6.93
N ALA A 374 -0.16 -6.43 6.52
CA ALA A 374 0.41 -5.61 5.46
C ALA A 374 -0.39 -5.75 4.15
N LEU A 375 -0.79 -6.98 3.83
CA LEU A 375 -1.63 -7.29 2.68
C LEU A 375 -2.96 -6.53 2.66
N GLN A 376 -3.58 -6.29 3.83
CA GLN A 376 -4.82 -5.52 3.92
C GLN A 376 -4.65 -4.07 3.46
N TYR A 377 -3.50 -3.46 3.79
CA TYR A 377 -3.18 -2.11 3.36
C TYR A 377 -2.81 -2.06 1.88
N PHE A 378 -2.03 -3.03 1.39
CA PHE A 378 -1.70 -3.10 -0.03
C PHE A 378 -2.93 -3.30 -0.92
N TYR A 379 -4.01 -3.91 -0.43
CA TYR A 379 -5.24 -4.05 -1.19
C TYR A 379 -5.87 -2.71 -1.61
N PHE A 380 -5.60 -1.61 -0.89
CA PHE A 380 -6.00 -0.26 -1.33
C PHE A 380 -5.27 0.22 -2.59
N LEU A 381 -4.15 -0.43 -2.95
CA LEU A 381 -3.38 -0.14 -4.16
C LEU A 381 -3.82 -0.97 -5.39
N ARG A 382 -4.90 -1.76 -5.28
CA ARG A 382 -5.38 -2.66 -6.34
C ARG A 382 -5.72 -1.97 -7.67
N ASN A 383 -6.05 -0.69 -7.64
CA ASN A 383 -6.37 0.13 -8.81
C ASN A 383 -5.24 1.11 -9.18
N GLU A 384 -4.15 1.11 -8.41
CA GLU A 384 -3.02 2.00 -8.63
C GLU A 384 -1.99 1.35 -9.54
N LYS A 385 -1.36 2.18 -10.38
CA LYS A 385 -0.30 1.75 -11.29
C LYS A 385 0.94 2.61 -11.09
N ASP A 386 2.10 2.02 -11.35
CA ASP A 386 3.35 2.76 -11.38
C ASP A 386 3.55 3.53 -12.68
N SER A 387 4.71 4.20 -12.80
CA SER A 387 5.11 4.93 -14.00
C SER A 387 5.31 4.04 -15.23
N GLN A 388 5.47 2.72 -15.05
CA GLN A 388 5.57 1.71 -16.11
C GLN A 388 4.21 1.04 -16.42
N GLY A 389 3.15 1.41 -15.69
CA GLY A 389 1.83 0.81 -15.82
C GLY A 389 1.63 -0.51 -15.05
N GLU A 390 2.63 -0.94 -14.28
CA GLU A 390 2.54 -2.12 -13.40
C GLU A 390 1.58 -1.85 -12.25
N ASN A 391 0.74 -2.83 -11.93
CA ASN A 391 -0.21 -2.73 -10.83
C ASN A 391 0.52 -2.77 -9.47
N MET A 392 0.29 -1.74 -8.66
CA MET A 392 1.01 -1.55 -7.40
C MET A 392 0.70 -2.63 -6.36
N PHE A 393 -0.52 -3.16 -6.33
CA PHE A 393 -0.85 -4.27 -5.46
C PHE A 393 -0.03 -5.51 -5.81
N MET A 394 0.08 -5.87 -7.10
CA MET A 394 0.90 -7.01 -7.54
C MET A 394 2.37 -6.84 -7.12
N ARG A 395 2.90 -5.63 -7.30
CA ARG A 395 4.29 -5.29 -6.96
C ARG A 395 4.54 -5.40 -5.46
N CYS A 396 3.74 -4.73 -4.63
CA CYS A 396 3.89 -4.77 -3.18
C CYS A 396 3.69 -6.18 -2.61
N VAL A 397 2.78 -6.97 -3.17
CA VAL A 397 2.60 -8.38 -2.78
C VAL A 397 3.82 -9.23 -3.16
N SER A 398 4.41 -9.00 -4.35
CA SER A 398 5.64 -9.68 -4.77
C SER A 398 6.79 -9.41 -3.80
N GLU A 399 7.03 -8.13 -3.48
CA GLU A 399 8.05 -7.72 -2.51
C GLU A 399 7.77 -8.32 -1.12
N LEU A 400 6.53 -8.24 -0.64
CA LEU A 400 6.09 -8.78 0.66
C LEU A 400 6.34 -10.29 0.79
N VAL A 401 5.95 -11.08 -0.20
CA VAL A 401 6.11 -12.54 -0.15
C VAL A 401 7.59 -12.92 -0.13
N ILE A 402 8.40 -12.25 -0.93
CA ILE A 402 9.83 -12.52 -1.04
C ILE A 402 10.57 -12.14 0.24
N GLU A 403 10.23 -11.02 0.86
CA GLU A 403 10.88 -10.54 2.09
C GLU A 403 10.43 -11.31 3.33
N SER A 404 9.14 -11.61 3.46
CA SER A 404 8.60 -12.39 4.58
C SER A 404 8.96 -13.87 4.50
N ARG A 405 9.19 -14.41 3.30
CA ARG A 405 9.35 -15.85 3.00
C ARG A 405 8.15 -16.72 3.39
N GLU A 406 7.00 -16.12 3.64
CA GLU A 406 5.75 -16.80 4.00
C GLU A 406 4.95 -17.23 2.75
N PHE A 407 5.60 -17.96 1.84
CA PHE A 407 5.05 -18.35 0.52
C PHE A 407 3.74 -19.14 0.65
N ASP A 408 3.76 -20.24 1.42
CA ASP A 408 2.62 -21.13 1.60
C ASP A 408 1.41 -20.41 2.22
N MET A 409 1.67 -19.51 3.16
CA MET A 409 0.62 -18.80 3.88
C MET A 409 -0.03 -17.74 2.98
N LEU A 410 0.78 -16.96 2.25
CA LEU A 410 0.29 -15.87 1.42
C LEU A 410 -0.27 -16.36 0.09
N LEU A 411 0.45 -17.24 -0.61
CA LEU A 411 0.15 -17.70 -1.97
C LEU A 411 -0.48 -19.08 -2.02
N GLY A 412 -0.60 -19.78 -0.89
CA GLY A 412 -1.13 -21.14 -0.85
C GLY A 412 -0.07 -22.19 -1.17
N LYS A 413 -0.46 -23.46 -1.08
CA LYS A 413 0.44 -24.61 -1.28
C LYS A 413 -0.23 -25.72 -2.08
N LEU A 414 0.55 -26.55 -2.74
CA LEU A 414 0.04 -27.76 -3.39
C LEU A 414 -0.03 -28.91 -2.37
N GLU A 415 -1.17 -29.59 -2.34
CA GLU A 415 -1.35 -30.84 -1.62
C GLU A 415 -0.84 -32.03 -2.46
N LYS A 416 -0.72 -33.20 -1.82
CA LYS A 416 -0.14 -34.40 -2.47
C LYS A 416 -0.93 -34.88 -3.70
N ASP A 417 -2.22 -34.60 -3.75
CA ASP A 417 -3.09 -34.90 -4.89
C ASP A 417 -2.93 -33.91 -6.06
N GLY A 418 -2.09 -32.88 -5.88
CA GLY A 418 -1.89 -31.80 -6.85
C GLY A 418 -3.00 -30.74 -6.82
N SER A 419 -3.94 -30.81 -5.87
CA SER A 419 -4.87 -29.72 -5.61
C SER A 419 -4.16 -28.57 -4.88
N ARG A 420 -4.58 -27.34 -5.14
CA ARG A 420 -4.03 -26.16 -4.47
C ARG A 420 -4.87 -25.80 -3.26
N LYS A 421 -4.25 -25.78 -2.08
CA LYS A 421 -4.81 -25.13 -0.89
C LYS A 421 -4.64 -23.62 -1.03
N PRO A 422 -5.73 -22.83 -0.95
CA PRO A 422 -5.65 -21.38 -1.11
C PRO A 422 -4.85 -20.72 0.03
N GLY A 423 -4.15 -19.66 -0.31
CA GLY A 423 -3.48 -18.75 0.61
C GLY A 423 -4.35 -17.55 0.95
N VAL A 424 -3.78 -16.58 1.67
CA VAL A 424 -4.50 -15.36 2.05
C VAL A 424 -4.81 -14.48 0.82
N ILE A 425 -3.95 -14.49 -0.21
CA ILE A 425 -4.13 -13.67 -1.42
C ILE A 425 -5.39 -14.04 -2.22
N ASP A 426 -5.83 -15.29 -2.14
CA ASP A 426 -7.03 -15.78 -2.82
C ASP A 426 -8.33 -15.13 -2.35
N LYS A 427 -8.29 -14.47 -1.19
CA LYS A 427 -9.41 -13.63 -0.74
C LYS A 427 -9.53 -12.35 -1.56
N PHE A 428 -8.42 -11.77 -2.03
CA PHE A 428 -8.41 -10.41 -2.58
C PHE A 428 -8.51 -10.36 -4.09
N ALA A 429 -7.93 -11.35 -4.77
CA ALA A 429 -7.82 -11.40 -6.21
C ALA A 429 -8.64 -12.56 -6.75
N GLY A 430 -9.30 -12.35 -7.89
CA GLY A 430 -9.96 -13.42 -8.62
C GLY A 430 -8.94 -14.42 -9.15
N ASP A 431 -8.26 -14.08 -10.26
CA ASP A 431 -7.21 -14.95 -10.80
C ASP A 431 -5.85 -14.64 -10.16
N THR A 432 -5.45 -15.45 -9.17
CA THR A 432 -4.18 -15.31 -8.45
C THR A 432 -2.96 -15.77 -9.26
N ARG A 433 -3.14 -16.43 -10.42
CA ARG A 433 -2.03 -16.97 -11.23
C ARG A 433 -1.06 -15.90 -11.71
N ALA A 434 -1.57 -14.71 -12.03
CA ALA A 434 -0.73 -13.59 -12.47
C ALA A 434 0.19 -13.09 -11.33
N ILE A 435 -0.33 -13.03 -10.09
CA ILE A 435 0.46 -12.65 -8.92
C ILE A 435 1.52 -13.72 -8.66
N ILE A 436 1.11 -14.99 -8.60
CA ILE A 436 2.02 -16.10 -8.29
C ILE A 436 3.13 -16.19 -9.34
N SER A 437 2.81 -16.05 -10.63
CA SER A 437 3.81 -16.00 -11.71
C SER A 437 4.80 -14.84 -11.55
N LYS A 438 4.31 -13.67 -11.13
CA LYS A 438 5.18 -12.51 -10.88
C LYS A 438 6.12 -12.75 -9.71
N VAL A 439 5.61 -13.33 -8.61
CA VAL A 439 6.46 -13.68 -7.44
C VAL A 439 7.48 -14.76 -7.83
N ALA A 440 7.10 -15.74 -8.66
CA ALA A 440 7.99 -16.77 -9.17
C ALA A 440 9.15 -16.17 -9.97
N LEU A 441 8.86 -15.22 -10.87
CA LEU A 441 9.86 -14.49 -11.64
C LEU A 441 10.79 -13.67 -10.73
N GLU A 442 10.25 -13.01 -9.71
CA GLU A 442 11.04 -12.26 -8.72
C GLU A 442 11.98 -13.18 -7.92
N ALA A 443 11.49 -14.36 -7.51
CA ALA A 443 12.27 -15.40 -6.84
C ALA A 443 13.40 -15.93 -7.75
N GLU A 444 13.09 -16.19 -9.02
CA GLU A 444 14.07 -16.60 -10.04
C GLU A 444 15.16 -15.54 -10.22
N ASN A 445 14.80 -14.26 -10.36
CA ASN A 445 15.75 -13.15 -10.50
C ASN A 445 16.66 -12.98 -9.27
N LYS A 446 16.16 -13.33 -8.06
CA LYS A 446 16.95 -13.34 -6.83
C LYS A 446 17.75 -14.63 -6.61
N GLY A 447 17.67 -15.60 -7.52
CA GLY A 447 18.38 -16.88 -7.43
C GLY A 447 17.75 -17.91 -6.48
N LEU A 448 16.51 -17.70 -6.03
CA LEU A 448 15.74 -18.62 -5.20
C LEU A 448 15.05 -19.69 -6.05
N PHE A 449 15.83 -20.45 -6.82
CA PHE A 449 15.31 -21.34 -7.87
C PHE A 449 14.33 -22.42 -7.38
N GLU A 450 14.56 -23.00 -6.20
CA GLU A 450 13.66 -24.03 -5.67
C GLU A 450 12.30 -23.48 -5.27
N GLU A 451 12.26 -22.28 -4.70
CA GLU A 451 10.99 -21.61 -4.40
C GLU A 451 10.32 -21.18 -5.71
N ALA A 452 11.08 -20.69 -6.69
CA ALA A 452 10.55 -20.37 -8.01
C ALA A 452 9.89 -21.60 -8.67
N VAL A 453 10.49 -22.80 -8.56
CA VAL A 453 9.86 -24.05 -9.02
C VAL A 453 8.49 -24.26 -8.35
N ARG A 454 8.42 -24.20 -7.02
CA ARG A 454 7.15 -24.38 -6.28
C ARG A 454 6.10 -23.34 -6.69
N LEU A 455 6.53 -22.09 -6.90
CA LEU A 455 5.63 -21.00 -7.30
C LEU A 455 5.15 -21.16 -8.74
N TYR A 456 6.01 -21.57 -9.68
CA TYR A 456 5.58 -21.88 -11.05
C TYR A 456 4.67 -23.12 -11.12
N GLU A 457 4.87 -24.12 -10.25
CA GLU A 457 3.92 -25.22 -10.08
C GLU A 457 2.55 -24.70 -9.60
N LEU A 458 2.52 -23.82 -8.59
CA LEU A 458 1.29 -23.17 -8.11
C LEU A 458 0.60 -22.33 -9.19
N ALA A 459 1.38 -21.66 -10.05
CA ALA A 459 0.88 -20.88 -11.17
C ALA A 459 0.44 -21.72 -12.38
N LYS A 460 0.66 -23.06 -12.35
CA LYS A 460 0.41 -23.99 -13.45
C LYS A 460 1.21 -23.67 -14.72
N ASN A 461 2.48 -23.32 -14.56
CA ASN A 461 3.41 -23.10 -15.67
C ASN A 461 4.43 -24.27 -15.76
N PRO A 462 4.10 -25.37 -16.47
CA PRO A 462 4.94 -26.56 -16.47
C PRO A 462 6.27 -26.36 -17.21
N ASP A 463 6.32 -25.48 -18.20
CA ASP A 463 7.54 -25.22 -18.96
C ASP A 463 8.63 -24.64 -18.06
N LYS A 464 8.29 -23.60 -17.28
CA LYS A 464 9.23 -22.98 -16.32
C LYS A 464 9.61 -23.92 -15.18
N VAL A 465 8.69 -24.76 -14.71
CA VAL A 465 8.99 -25.78 -13.69
C VAL A 465 10.06 -26.74 -14.19
N LEU A 466 9.88 -27.32 -15.37
CA LEU A 466 10.82 -28.30 -15.90
C LEU A 466 12.15 -27.65 -16.30
N GLU A 467 12.14 -26.44 -16.85
CA GLU A 467 13.35 -25.66 -17.18
C GLU A 467 14.22 -25.43 -15.93
N LEU A 468 13.62 -24.93 -14.85
CA LEU A 468 14.35 -24.69 -13.60
C LEU A 468 14.78 -25.99 -12.92
N MET A 469 13.95 -27.04 -12.97
CA MET A 469 14.33 -28.35 -12.46
C MET A 469 15.52 -28.94 -13.24
N ASN A 470 15.56 -28.82 -14.56
CA ASN A 470 16.71 -29.26 -15.37
C ASN A 470 17.99 -28.55 -14.93
N ARG A 471 17.92 -27.23 -14.71
CA ARG A 471 19.03 -26.41 -14.22
C ARG A 471 19.48 -26.79 -12.81
N LEU A 472 18.55 -27.17 -11.93
CA LEU A 472 18.85 -27.60 -10.56
C LEU A 472 19.41 -29.03 -10.50
N LEU A 473 18.93 -29.92 -11.36
CA LEU A 473 19.37 -31.32 -11.39
C LEU A 473 20.74 -31.46 -12.04
N SER A 474 21.02 -30.73 -13.13
CA SER A 474 22.25 -30.86 -13.91
C SER A 474 23.53 -30.89 -13.08
N PRO A 475 23.77 -30.00 -12.09
CA PRO A 475 25.01 -30.01 -11.31
C PRO A 475 25.13 -31.14 -10.26
N VAL A 476 24.03 -31.81 -9.92
CA VAL A 476 23.99 -32.78 -8.80
C VAL A 476 23.91 -34.24 -9.25
N ILE A 477 23.64 -34.52 -10.53
CA ILE A 477 23.37 -35.87 -11.05
C ILE A 477 24.50 -36.87 -10.74
N ALA A 478 25.75 -36.48 -11.02
CA ALA A 478 26.92 -37.35 -10.85
C ALA A 478 27.36 -37.52 -9.38
N GLN A 479 26.86 -36.69 -8.45
CA GLN A 479 27.27 -36.73 -7.05
C GLN A 479 26.79 -38.02 -6.35
N VAL A 480 27.49 -38.46 -5.31
CA VAL A 480 27.08 -39.63 -4.52
C VAL A 480 25.84 -39.27 -3.69
N SER A 481 24.80 -40.09 -3.80
CA SER A 481 23.58 -39.93 -3.01
C SER A 481 23.86 -40.28 -1.55
N ALA A 482 23.77 -39.29 -0.66
CA ALA A 482 23.84 -39.47 0.79
C ALA A 482 22.51 -39.05 1.44
N PRO A 483 22.15 -39.60 2.62
CA PRO A 483 20.95 -39.19 3.34
C PRO A 483 20.97 -37.68 3.60
N GLN A 484 19.86 -36.99 3.28
CA GLN A 484 19.70 -35.54 3.38
C GLN A 484 20.61 -34.71 2.45
N SER A 485 21.25 -35.34 1.47
CA SER A 485 22.02 -34.61 0.45
C SER A 485 21.12 -33.74 -0.42
N ASN A 486 21.69 -32.66 -0.97
CA ASN A 486 21.01 -31.84 -1.97
C ASN A 486 20.53 -32.66 -3.16
N LYS A 487 21.32 -33.65 -3.59
CA LYS A 487 20.94 -34.59 -4.65
C LYS A 487 19.66 -35.36 -4.30
N GLU A 488 19.58 -35.96 -3.12
CA GLU A 488 18.40 -36.74 -2.69
C GLU A 488 17.15 -35.84 -2.61
N ARG A 489 17.30 -34.65 -2.02
CA ARG A 489 16.19 -33.70 -1.89
C ARG A 489 15.65 -33.23 -3.25
N LEU A 490 16.54 -32.86 -4.18
CA LEU A 490 16.16 -32.47 -5.54
C LEU A 490 15.58 -33.65 -6.34
N LYS A 491 16.14 -34.84 -6.17
CA LYS A 491 15.61 -36.09 -6.76
C LYS A 491 14.18 -36.33 -6.32
N ASN A 492 13.91 -36.28 -5.02
CA ASN A 492 12.58 -36.53 -4.46
C ASN A 492 11.56 -35.52 -4.98
N THR A 493 11.94 -34.24 -5.07
CA THR A 493 11.10 -33.19 -5.68
C THR A 493 10.83 -33.48 -7.16
N ALA A 494 11.87 -33.79 -7.94
CA ALA A 494 11.74 -34.07 -9.37
C ALA A 494 10.86 -35.30 -9.65
N VAL A 495 11.04 -36.38 -8.89
CA VAL A 495 10.20 -37.59 -9.01
C VAL A 495 8.75 -37.28 -8.67
N ALA A 496 8.49 -36.51 -7.61
CA ALA A 496 7.13 -36.11 -7.25
C ALA A 496 6.47 -35.25 -8.34
N ILE A 497 7.21 -34.35 -8.99
CA ILE A 497 6.73 -33.56 -10.13
C ILE A 497 6.41 -34.47 -11.32
N ALA A 498 7.31 -35.39 -11.65
CA ALA A 498 7.16 -36.34 -12.76
C ALA A 498 5.92 -37.22 -12.60
N GLU A 499 5.73 -37.78 -11.40
CA GLU A 499 4.55 -38.60 -11.07
C GLU A 499 3.26 -37.81 -11.21
N ARG A 500 3.21 -36.57 -10.69
CA ARG A 500 2.05 -35.68 -10.82
C ARG A 500 1.75 -35.34 -12.28
N TYR A 501 2.74 -34.87 -13.04
CA TYR A 501 2.54 -34.45 -14.43
C TYR A 501 2.09 -35.62 -15.31
N ARG A 502 2.62 -36.82 -15.08
CA ARG A 502 2.18 -38.04 -15.76
C ARG A 502 0.75 -38.41 -15.40
N SER A 503 0.36 -38.31 -14.12
CA SER A 503 -1.00 -38.64 -13.67
C SER A 503 -2.07 -37.66 -14.18
N GLN A 504 -1.71 -36.38 -14.31
CA GLN A 504 -2.62 -35.30 -14.71
C GLN A 504 -2.62 -35.02 -16.22
N GLY A 505 -1.73 -35.66 -16.99
CA GLY A 505 -1.62 -35.43 -18.43
C GLY A 505 -1.10 -34.04 -18.79
N VAL A 506 -0.26 -33.44 -17.94
CA VAL A 506 0.31 -32.11 -18.18
C VAL A 506 1.35 -32.18 -19.29
N ALA A 507 1.16 -31.41 -20.35
CA ALA A 507 2.09 -31.32 -21.48
C ALA A 507 2.92 -30.05 -21.38
N ALA A 508 4.23 -30.21 -21.27
CA ALA A 508 5.23 -29.15 -21.42
C ALA A 508 5.86 -29.19 -22.82
N GLU A 509 6.70 -28.21 -23.13
CA GLU A 509 7.53 -28.21 -24.34
C GLU A 509 8.32 -29.52 -24.46
N LYS A 510 8.26 -30.16 -25.64
CA LYS A 510 8.81 -31.52 -25.86
C LYS A 510 10.30 -31.62 -25.53
N THR A 511 11.07 -30.59 -25.85
CA THR A 511 12.52 -30.48 -25.64
C THR A 511 12.85 -30.44 -24.14
N VAL A 512 12.24 -29.51 -23.41
CA VAL A 512 12.42 -29.34 -21.95
C VAL A 512 11.97 -30.61 -21.21
N ASN A 513 10.86 -31.19 -21.64
CA ASN A 513 10.32 -32.42 -21.07
C ASN A 513 11.24 -33.63 -21.32
N SER A 514 11.77 -33.78 -22.53
CA SER A 514 12.70 -34.87 -22.85
C SER A 514 14.01 -34.75 -22.07
N THR A 515 14.52 -33.53 -21.90
CA THR A 515 15.71 -33.29 -21.08
C THR A 515 15.43 -33.69 -19.63
N PHE A 516 14.29 -33.32 -19.07
CA PHE A 516 13.93 -33.63 -17.69
C PHE A 516 13.91 -35.13 -17.39
N TYR A 517 13.22 -35.92 -18.23
CA TYR A 517 13.20 -37.37 -18.05
C TYR A 517 14.58 -38.01 -18.28
N LEU A 518 15.36 -37.51 -19.25
CA LEU A 518 16.73 -37.97 -19.46
C LEU A 518 17.62 -37.72 -18.24
N LEU A 519 17.51 -36.55 -17.60
CA LEU A 519 18.25 -36.25 -16.37
C LEU A 519 17.82 -37.14 -15.20
N LEU A 520 16.53 -37.47 -15.06
CA LEU A 520 16.03 -38.41 -14.05
C LEU A 520 16.56 -39.85 -14.28
N ASP A 521 16.58 -40.30 -15.53
CA ASP A 521 17.14 -41.60 -15.88
C ASP A 521 18.67 -41.62 -15.63
N LEU A 522 19.37 -40.52 -15.91
CA LEU A 522 20.79 -40.37 -15.56
C LEU A 522 21.03 -40.38 -14.05
N MET A 523 20.15 -39.80 -13.23
CA MET A 523 20.25 -39.94 -11.77
C MET A 523 20.13 -41.41 -11.35
N THR A 524 19.19 -42.14 -11.95
CA THR A 524 19.01 -43.57 -11.69
C THR A 524 20.27 -44.37 -12.08
N PHE A 525 20.88 -44.04 -13.22
CA PHE A 525 22.16 -44.61 -13.64
C PHE A 525 23.27 -44.37 -12.61
N PHE A 526 23.48 -43.13 -12.17
CA PHE A 526 24.53 -42.82 -11.20
C PHE A 526 24.27 -43.43 -9.82
N ASP A 527 23.01 -43.57 -9.40
CA ASP A 527 22.69 -44.24 -8.14
C ASP A 527 23.00 -45.74 -8.18
N GLU A 528 22.68 -46.43 -9.29
CA GLU A 528 23.07 -47.84 -9.49
C GLU A 528 24.60 -48.01 -9.62
N TYR A 529 25.28 -47.04 -10.24
CA TYR A 529 26.73 -47.01 -10.35
C TYR A 529 27.41 -46.87 -8.98
N HIS A 530 27.00 -45.87 -8.18
CA HIS A 530 27.58 -45.60 -6.86
C HIS A 530 27.27 -46.68 -5.82
N THR A 531 26.13 -47.38 -5.96
CA THR A 531 25.79 -48.55 -5.13
C THR A 531 26.56 -49.82 -5.52
N GLY A 532 27.28 -49.83 -6.63
CA GLY A 532 28.08 -50.96 -7.10
C GLY A 532 27.31 -52.01 -7.90
N HIS A 533 26.06 -51.74 -8.29
CA HIS A 533 25.26 -52.61 -9.16
C HIS A 533 25.63 -52.43 -10.64
N VAL A 534 26.86 -52.78 -10.97
CA VAL A 534 27.50 -52.59 -12.29
C VAL A 534 26.61 -53.04 -13.47
N ASP A 535 25.98 -54.22 -13.37
CA ASP A 535 25.17 -54.76 -14.47
C ASP A 535 23.84 -54.01 -14.65
N ARG A 536 23.24 -53.51 -13.56
CA ARG A 536 22.03 -52.67 -13.64
C ARG A 536 22.34 -51.31 -14.21
N ALA A 537 23.41 -50.68 -13.75
CA ALA A 537 23.88 -49.40 -14.28
C ALA A 537 24.16 -49.49 -15.79
N TYR A 538 24.83 -50.57 -16.24
CA TYR A 538 25.05 -50.81 -17.67
C TYR A 538 23.74 -50.91 -18.47
N ASN A 539 22.77 -51.69 -17.99
CA ASN A 539 21.47 -51.84 -18.64
C ASN A 539 20.69 -50.52 -18.75
N VAL A 540 20.80 -49.65 -17.75
CA VAL A 540 20.20 -48.30 -17.80
C VAL A 540 20.89 -47.47 -18.89
N MET A 541 22.23 -47.47 -18.93
CA MET A 541 22.99 -46.73 -19.95
C MET A 541 22.69 -47.20 -21.39
N GLU A 542 22.56 -48.52 -21.59
CA GLU A 542 22.19 -49.10 -22.88
C GLU A 542 20.80 -48.63 -23.35
N ARG A 543 19.82 -48.56 -22.42
CA ARG A 543 18.46 -48.07 -22.72
C ARG A 543 18.41 -46.57 -23.00
N LEU A 544 19.23 -45.79 -22.29
CA LEU A 544 19.33 -44.35 -22.48
C LEU A 544 19.79 -43.97 -23.89
N LYS A 545 20.54 -44.86 -24.55
CA LYS A 545 21.11 -44.62 -25.89
C LYS A 545 21.86 -43.28 -25.95
N LEU A 546 22.44 -42.85 -24.84
CA LEU A 546 23.16 -41.57 -24.77
C LEU A 546 24.56 -41.70 -25.38
N LEU A 547 25.18 -42.87 -25.21
CA LEU A 547 26.55 -43.17 -25.64
C LEU A 547 26.58 -44.26 -26.72
N PRO A 548 27.57 -44.28 -27.62
CA PRO A 548 27.77 -45.37 -28.56
C PRO A 548 28.40 -46.58 -27.87
N LEU A 549 27.66 -47.70 -27.81
CA LEU A 549 28.15 -48.99 -27.34
C LEU A 549 28.60 -49.90 -28.50
N SER A 550 28.83 -49.34 -29.69
CA SER A 550 29.43 -50.00 -30.85
C SER A 550 30.14 -48.95 -31.71
N GLN A 551 31.16 -49.36 -32.46
CA GLN A 551 31.90 -48.45 -33.36
C GLN A 551 30.99 -47.87 -34.45
N ASP A 552 30.07 -48.68 -35.00
CA ASP A 552 29.16 -48.26 -36.07
C ASP A 552 28.18 -47.16 -35.63
N GLY A 553 27.90 -47.06 -34.32
CA GLY A 553 26.98 -46.07 -33.77
C GLY A 553 27.62 -44.73 -33.41
N VAL A 554 28.95 -44.57 -33.55
CA VAL A 554 29.67 -43.38 -33.07
C VAL A 554 29.23 -42.12 -33.82
N GLU A 555 29.21 -42.15 -35.16
CA GLU A 555 28.84 -40.97 -35.97
C GLU A 555 27.40 -40.52 -35.72
N GLU A 556 26.46 -41.46 -35.61
CA GLU A 556 25.06 -41.19 -35.29
C GLU A 556 24.93 -40.47 -33.94
N ARG A 557 25.67 -40.93 -32.92
CA ARG A 557 25.64 -40.32 -31.58
C ARG A 557 26.32 -38.95 -31.56
N VAL A 558 27.40 -38.73 -32.34
CA VAL A 558 28.03 -37.41 -32.48
C VAL A 558 27.07 -36.42 -33.14
N ALA A 559 26.30 -36.85 -34.14
CA ALA A 559 25.26 -36.02 -34.74
C ALA A 559 24.13 -35.70 -33.74
N ALA A 560 23.68 -36.71 -32.96
CA ALA A 560 22.66 -36.53 -31.93
C ALA A 560 23.12 -35.59 -30.80
N PHE A 561 24.41 -35.58 -30.45
CA PHE A 561 24.97 -34.72 -29.40
C PHE A 561 24.67 -33.23 -29.61
N ARG A 562 24.65 -32.78 -30.87
CA ARG A 562 24.34 -31.38 -31.22
C ARG A 562 22.93 -30.97 -30.80
N ASN A 563 22.01 -31.92 -30.65
CA ASN A 563 20.62 -31.69 -30.29
C ASN A 563 20.35 -31.81 -28.78
N PHE A 564 21.31 -32.27 -27.98
CA PHE A 564 21.14 -32.30 -26.52
C PHE A 564 21.17 -30.89 -25.93
N SER A 565 20.43 -30.66 -24.85
CA SER A 565 20.47 -29.40 -24.12
C SER A 565 21.77 -29.27 -23.34
N ASP A 566 22.14 -28.04 -22.97
CA ASP A 566 23.36 -27.78 -22.24
C ASP A 566 23.42 -28.55 -20.92
N GLU A 567 22.29 -28.70 -20.20
CA GLU A 567 22.20 -29.44 -18.94
C GLU A 567 22.67 -30.89 -19.05
N VAL A 568 22.42 -31.53 -20.20
CA VAL A 568 22.86 -32.91 -20.49
C VAL A 568 24.33 -32.91 -20.91
N ARG A 569 24.75 -31.97 -21.76
CA ARG A 569 26.13 -31.86 -22.23
C ARG A 569 27.12 -31.68 -21.07
N HIS A 570 26.77 -30.86 -20.07
CA HIS A 570 27.61 -30.64 -18.88
C HIS A 570 27.86 -31.91 -18.07
N ASN A 571 26.95 -32.90 -18.12
CA ASN A 571 27.10 -34.16 -17.40
C ASN A 571 27.85 -35.24 -18.20
N LEU A 572 28.12 -35.01 -19.49
CA LEU A 572 28.60 -36.06 -20.37
C LEU A 572 29.97 -36.61 -19.97
N SER A 573 30.88 -35.76 -19.48
CA SER A 573 32.22 -36.18 -19.03
C SER A 573 32.15 -37.23 -17.91
N GLU A 574 31.32 -36.97 -16.89
CA GLU A 574 31.10 -37.89 -15.77
C GLU A 574 30.39 -39.17 -16.22
N VAL A 575 29.43 -39.06 -17.13
CA VAL A 575 28.71 -40.21 -17.70
C VAL A 575 29.67 -41.13 -18.47
N LEU A 576 30.58 -40.56 -19.26
CA LEU A 576 31.60 -41.30 -19.99
C LEU A 576 32.56 -42.02 -19.03
N LEU A 577 33.06 -41.32 -18.00
CA LEU A 577 33.95 -41.92 -17.01
C LEU A 577 33.27 -43.05 -16.23
N ALA A 578 32.04 -42.85 -15.78
CA ALA A 578 31.28 -43.88 -15.06
C ALA A 578 31.02 -45.11 -15.95
N THR A 579 30.63 -44.90 -17.21
CA THR A 579 30.41 -45.99 -18.17
C THR A 579 31.71 -46.74 -18.47
N MET A 580 32.83 -46.02 -18.64
CA MET A 580 34.14 -46.64 -18.84
C MET A 580 34.58 -47.47 -17.63
N ASN A 581 34.34 -46.98 -16.41
CA ASN A 581 34.65 -47.72 -15.20
C ASN A 581 33.77 -48.98 -15.03
N ILE A 582 32.49 -48.92 -15.45
CA ILE A 582 31.60 -50.08 -15.51
C ILE A 582 32.17 -51.15 -16.46
N LEU A 583 32.57 -50.77 -17.67
CA LEU A 583 33.19 -51.67 -18.65
C LEU A 583 34.48 -52.30 -18.11
N TYR A 584 35.36 -51.48 -17.52
CA TYR A 584 36.60 -51.94 -16.89
C TYR A 584 36.33 -52.94 -15.75
N THR A 585 35.35 -52.64 -14.90
CA THR A 585 34.97 -53.51 -13.78
C THR A 585 34.39 -54.84 -14.27
N GLN A 586 33.53 -54.84 -15.29
CA GLN A 586 33.03 -56.08 -15.91
C GLN A 586 34.17 -56.90 -16.52
N TYR A 587 35.11 -56.26 -17.21
CA TYR A 587 36.29 -56.93 -17.76
C TYR A 587 37.16 -57.56 -16.67
N LYS A 588 37.42 -56.84 -15.58
CA LYS A 588 38.16 -57.36 -14.43
C LYS A 588 37.45 -58.55 -13.79
N ARG A 589 36.11 -58.50 -13.65
CA ARG A 589 35.30 -59.64 -13.15
C ARG A 589 35.38 -60.86 -14.07
N LEU A 590 35.45 -60.65 -15.39
CA LEU A 590 35.62 -61.74 -16.37
C LEU A 590 37.02 -62.37 -16.28
N LYS A 591 38.08 -61.58 -16.14
CA LYS A 591 39.46 -62.09 -15.97
C LYS A 591 39.71 -62.75 -14.60
N ALA A 592 39.00 -62.33 -13.54
CA ALA A 592 39.16 -62.86 -12.18
C ALA A 592 38.32 -64.12 -11.88
N ALA A 593 37.46 -64.57 -12.79
CA ALA A 593 36.66 -65.77 -12.59
C ALA A 593 37.58 -67.03 -12.56
N PRO A 594 37.51 -67.88 -11.53
CA PRO A 594 38.42 -69.02 -11.40
C PRO A 594 38.22 -70.04 -12.53
N ALA A 595 39.33 -70.57 -13.04
CA ALA A 595 39.42 -71.51 -14.17
C ALA A 595 38.80 -72.91 -13.93
N GLY A 596 37.80 -73.04 -13.04
CA GLY A 596 37.31 -74.32 -12.51
C GLY A 596 35.81 -74.61 -12.66
N THR A 597 34.98 -73.72 -13.20
CA THR A 597 33.55 -74.04 -13.43
C THR A 597 33.31 -74.70 -14.80
N PRO A 598 32.76 -75.94 -14.87
CA PRO A 598 32.74 -76.76 -16.10
C PRO A 598 31.75 -76.33 -17.20
N ALA A 599 31.20 -75.11 -17.16
CA ALA A 599 30.02 -74.75 -17.96
C ALA A 599 30.16 -73.49 -18.83
N ARG A 600 31.33 -72.86 -18.94
CA ARG A 600 31.55 -71.75 -19.89
C ARG A 600 32.72 -72.04 -20.81
N SER A 601 32.46 -72.06 -22.12
CA SER A 601 33.49 -72.21 -23.14
C SER A 601 34.49 -71.05 -23.06
N GLN A 602 35.77 -71.35 -23.09
CA GLN A 602 36.87 -70.37 -23.01
C GLN A 602 36.76 -69.30 -24.12
N ARG A 603 36.27 -69.71 -25.30
CA ARG A 603 35.93 -68.82 -26.42
C ARG A 603 34.88 -67.77 -26.08
N ALA A 604 33.83 -68.11 -25.33
CA ALA A 604 32.78 -67.14 -24.98
C ALA A 604 33.26 -66.07 -23.98
N ILE A 605 34.30 -66.36 -23.20
CA ILE A 605 34.93 -65.39 -22.29
C ILE A 605 35.83 -64.44 -23.09
N GLU A 606 36.60 -64.97 -24.04
CA GLU A 606 37.44 -64.20 -24.96
C GLU A 606 36.59 -63.28 -25.87
N ASP A 607 35.51 -63.80 -26.46
CA ASP A 607 34.58 -63.03 -27.29
C ASP A 607 33.94 -61.88 -26.51
N LYS A 608 33.52 -62.13 -25.26
CA LYS A 608 32.92 -61.11 -24.39
C LYS A 608 33.95 -60.07 -23.93
N GLY A 609 35.20 -60.48 -23.71
CA GLY A 609 36.32 -59.59 -23.44
C GLY A 609 36.61 -58.66 -24.62
N MET A 610 36.67 -59.21 -25.84
CA MET A 610 36.82 -58.43 -27.07
C MET A 610 35.65 -57.46 -27.29
N GLN A 611 34.43 -57.86 -26.97
CA GLN A 611 33.24 -56.99 -27.05
C GLN A 611 33.34 -55.79 -26.10
N LEU A 612 33.69 -56.01 -24.82
CA LEU A 612 33.86 -54.92 -23.85
C LEU A 612 35.00 -53.97 -24.23
N HIS A 613 36.09 -54.50 -24.78
CA HIS A 613 37.19 -53.68 -25.29
C HIS A 613 36.77 -52.86 -26.52
N SER A 614 36.02 -53.45 -27.45
CA SER A 614 35.45 -52.73 -28.59
C SER A 614 34.51 -51.61 -28.17
N GLN A 615 33.73 -51.80 -27.10
CA GLN A 615 32.85 -50.80 -26.51
C GLN A 615 33.63 -49.65 -25.89
N ALA A 616 34.67 -49.95 -25.10
CA ALA A 616 35.58 -48.97 -24.54
C ALA A 616 36.22 -48.08 -25.62
N ARG A 617 36.67 -48.70 -26.73
CA ARG A 617 37.22 -47.98 -27.88
C ARG A 617 36.18 -47.08 -28.55
N ALA A 618 34.91 -47.50 -28.63
CA ALA A 618 33.84 -46.69 -29.21
C ALA A 618 33.57 -45.43 -28.39
N LEU A 619 33.63 -45.52 -27.05
CA LEU A 619 33.50 -44.38 -26.15
C LEU A 619 34.65 -43.38 -26.29
N ILE A 620 35.89 -43.86 -26.49
CA ILE A 620 37.06 -42.99 -26.73
C ILE A 620 36.95 -42.27 -28.07
N THR A 621 36.61 -42.99 -29.16
CA THR A 621 36.40 -42.38 -30.47
C THR A 621 35.32 -41.30 -30.39
N PHE A 622 34.21 -41.60 -29.71
CA PHE A 622 33.13 -40.65 -29.46
C PHE A 622 33.61 -39.41 -28.68
N ALA A 623 34.29 -39.60 -27.56
CA ALA A 623 34.85 -38.52 -26.74
C ALA A 623 35.81 -37.60 -27.54
N GLY A 624 36.57 -38.15 -28.49
CA GLY A 624 37.46 -37.40 -29.36
C GLY A 624 36.78 -36.67 -30.52
N MET A 625 35.60 -37.12 -30.96
CA MET A 625 34.87 -36.54 -32.10
C MET A 625 33.85 -35.45 -31.71
N ILE A 626 33.47 -35.36 -30.44
CA ILE A 626 32.50 -34.38 -29.99
C ILE A 626 33.13 -32.96 -29.94
N PRO A 627 32.46 -31.93 -30.49
CA PRO A 627 32.93 -30.55 -30.43
C PRO A 627 32.62 -29.90 -29.07
N TYR A 628 33.04 -30.54 -27.97
CA TYR A 628 32.82 -30.08 -26.60
C TYR A 628 34.08 -30.29 -25.78
N ASN A 629 34.55 -29.23 -25.12
CA ASN A 629 35.69 -29.30 -24.22
C ASN A 629 35.28 -30.02 -22.94
N MET A 630 35.54 -31.32 -22.89
CA MET A 630 35.31 -32.13 -21.69
C MET A 630 36.19 -31.66 -20.52
N ALA A 631 35.68 -31.79 -19.30
CA ALA A 631 36.36 -31.27 -18.12
C ALA A 631 37.69 -32.00 -17.84
N GLY A 632 38.76 -31.24 -17.60
CA GLY A 632 40.02 -31.72 -17.02
C GLY A 632 40.73 -32.84 -17.81
N ASP A 633 41.05 -33.93 -17.12
CA ASP A 633 41.81 -35.09 -17.59
C ASP A 633 40.92 -36.25 -18.10
N THR A 634 39.63 -35.97 -18.39
CA THR A 634 38.64 -36.99 -18.79
C THR A 634 39.15 -37.89 -19.92
N ASN A 635 39.65 -37.30 -21.03
CA ASN A 635 40.17 -38.07 -22.16
C ASN A 635 41.40 -38.92 -21.79
N ALA A 636 42.29 -38.41 -20.94
CA ALA A 636 43.47 -39.14 -20.48
C ALA A 636 43.07 -40.34 -19.60
N ARG A 637 42.08 -40.16 -18.71
CA ARG A 637 41.55 -41.25 -17.87
C ARG A 637 40.83 -42.32 -18.67
N LEU A 638 40.06 -41.93 -19.70
CA LEU A 638 39.41 -42.88 -20.60
C LEU A 638 40.45 -43.77 -21.30
N VAL A 639 41.51 -43.17 -21.87
CA VAL A 639 42.61 -43.92 -22.51
C VAL A 639 43.37 -44.80 -21.51
N GLN A 640 43.64 -44.29 -20.30
CA GLN A 640 44.29 -45.09 -19.26
C GLN A 640 43.47 -46.35 -18.89
N MET A 641 42.15 -46.22 -18.75
CA MET A 641 41.27 -47.35 -18.45
C MET A 641 41.20 -48.37 -19.60
N GLU A 642 41.22 -47.92 -20.86
CA GLU A 642 41.28 -48.82 -22.03
C GLU A 642 42.59 -49.61 -22.07
N LEU A 643 43.73 -48.94 -21.85
CA LEU A 643 45.04 -49.60 -21.82
C LEU A 643 45.11 -50.70 -20.76
N LEU A 644 44.42 -50.53 -19.64
CA LEU A 644 44.31 -51.53 -18.57
C LEU A 644 43.37 -52.71 -18.93
N MET A 645 42.62 -52.63 -20.04
CA MET A 645 41.77 -53.70 -20.59
C MET A 645 42.47 -54.52 -21.67
N ASN A 646 43.76 -54.29 -21.94
CA ASN A 646 44.56 -55.13 -22.85
C ASN A 646 45.04 -56.45 -22.21
#